data_AF-A0A9Q0HH78-F1
#
_entry.id   AF-A0A9Q0HH78-F1
#
_cell.length_a   1.000
_cell.length_b   1.000
_cell.length_c   1.000
_cell.angle_alpha   90.00
_cell.angle_beta   90.00
_cell.angle_gamma   90.00
#
_symmetry.space_group_name_H-M   'P 1'
#
loop_
_entity.id
_entity.type
_entity.pdbx_description
1 polymer ?
#
loop_
_entity_poly.entity_id
_entity_poly.type
_entity_poly.pdbx_seq_one_letter_code
_entity_poly.pdbx_strand_id
1 'polypeptide(L)'
;MSIISWNCRGSGGAVTIPTLARYLHSTRARLAFVSETKYSISQAKQRISRLSLRNSEVIPSVGKSGGIWLLWDDDVVVEVLERSFFFFFAKVQMYASEDPWLLGAVYAHPNPVVQGYIWDRIIYYSNCHNLPLCTIGDFNCILGLDEKKGGSTRFKSKNRAFASMVHRASLHDLGYSGPAYTWAKHQPAQTLIRQRLDRALANAPWVARFRHARVLHLPKYNSDHAPIFLTLNAKPTTVGESDWAEFLQHLRTSTGKWEKTRPSPLALCKEHEKKMLDLQSDPSTSHDQELQAQTFDKLNWQYIFNVLDLYGLPPNYIEWVRACVTSSRFSIVLNGDADGFIQLIRGVRQGCSLSPYLFIIALDVLSRLLDFMVQKGELKGVTIARGAPTLTTLLYADDLLIFGEASQPEFITDAFAALPVTNDDIYLGTPIGANRPGDFGPLLDKIDSKLQPWKRHYLSQAGKIVLIKSVIEPLLLYTMSTTALPASIIRTIEGKLRSFFWDKGDGARMPLVAWSSITKSKDQGGLGLKDLTAFNKSLHMKAMWAIISKSSATWVSLVKAKYLSRANIWQTQRTRRCTALWRALLGVREMMRDNIKWQIGNGELCGALGEPWHDMWSHFQPQSSINRRLLVVDLLNRDAGTWNTTKLIDVFDFHGALFLAIAYPNTPVRNDRQDRLVFTAAINGQFTIKADYHLLTRPQLSLSQSSQ
;
A
#
# COMPACT_ATOMS: atom_id res chain seq x y z
N MET A 1 11.12 1.25 -51.69
CA MET A 1 10.54 1.30 -50.33
C MET A 1 10.56 2.72 -49.79
N SER A 2 9.70 3.03 -48.81
CA SER A 2 9.76 4.26 -48.00
C SER A 2 9.17 4.01 -46.60
N ILE A 3 9.71 4.69 -45.60
CA ILE A 3 9.54 4.40 -44.16
C ILE A 3 9.18 5.69 -43.41
N ILE A 4 8.18 5.64 -42.52
CA ILE A 4 7.93 6.69 -41.52
C ILE A 4 8.49 6.25 -40.16
N SER A 5 9.06 7.19 -39.40
CA SER A 5 9.16 7.06 -37.95
C SER A 5 8.58 8.29 -37.25
N TRP A 6 7.82 8.07 -36.17
CA TRP A 6 7.19 9.17 -35.42
C TRP A 6 7.01 8.83 -33.94
N ASN A 7 7.64 9.62 -33.05
CA ASN A 7 7.19 9.72 -31.66
C ASN A 7 5.90 10.57 -31.63
N CYS A 8 4.75 9.90 -31.43
CA CYS A 8 3.44 10.57 -31.44
C CYS A 8 3.03 11.11 -30.06
N ARG A 9 3.86 10.91 -29.02
CA ARG A 9 3.63 11.29 -27.62
C ARG A 9 2.28 10.86 -27.03
N GLY A 10 1.58 9.95 -27.69
CA GLY A 10 0.28 9.44 -27.29
C GLY A 10 -0.71 10.58 -27.06
N SER A 11 -0.72 11.55 -27.97
CA SER A 11 -1.63 12.71 -27.94
C SER A 11 -3.07 12.23 -27.73
N GLY A 12 -3.65 12.56 -26.56
CA GLY A 12 -4.84 11.92 -26.00
C GLY A 12 -6.17 12.31 -26.65
N GLY A 13 -6.20 12.55 -27.96
CA GLY A 13 -7.38 13.00 -28.71
C GLY A 13 -7.77 12.07 -29.85
N ALA A 14 -8.87 12.39 -30.52
CA ALA A 14 -9.36 11.67 -31.69
C ALA A 14 -8.42 11.77 -32.93
N VAL A 15 -7.43 12.67 -32.89
CA VAL A 15 -6.70 13.18 -34.07
C VAL A 15 -5.42 12.40 -34.40
N THR A 16 -4.87 11.63 -33.46
CA THR A 16 -3.56 10.93 -33.63
C THR A 16 -3.58 9.90 -34.75
N ILE A 17 -4.62 9.06 -34.81
CA ILE A 17 -4.79 8.04 -35.84
C ILE A 17 -5.11 8.66 -37.21
N PRO A 18 -6.03 9.64 -37.35
CA PRO A 18 -6.17 10.44 -38.57
C PRO A 18 -4.89 11.15 -39.04
N THR A 19 -4.02 11.59 -38.11
CA THR A 19 -2.76 12.26 -38.45
C THR A 19 -1.73 11.25 -38.98
N LEU A 20 -1.60 10.09 -38.33
CA LEU A 20 -0.78 8.97 -38.84
C LEU A 20 -1.28 8.49 -40.20
N ALA A 21 -2.59 8.28 -40.37
CA ALA A 21 -3.21 7.92 -41.64
C ALA A 21 -2.94 8.96 -42.74
N ARG A 22 -3.01 10.27 -42.42
CA ARG A 22 -2.65 11.35 -43.35
C ARG A 22 -1.19 11.28 -43.77
N TYR A 23 -0.25 11.09 -42.84
CA TYR A 23 1.17 10.92 -43.21
C TYR A 23 1.35 9.70 -44.12
N LEU A 24 0.90 8.50 -43.69
CA LEU A 24 0.98 7.25 -44.45
C LEU A 24 0.46 7.39 -45.88
N HIS A 25 -0.73 8.00 -46.04
CA HIS A 25 -1.34 8.27 -47.35
C HIS A 25 -0.53 9.25 -48.18
N SER A 26 -0.13 10.40 -47.60
CA SER A 26 0.60 11.46 -48.31
C SER A 26 1.99 11.04 -48.78
N THR A 27 2.68 10.18 -48.04
CA THR A 27 4.05 9.73 -48.37
C THR A 27 4.09 8.34 -49.02
N ARG A 28 2.94 7.65 -49.11
CA ARG A 28 2.82 6.23 -49.51
C ARG A 28 3.84 5.34 -48.81
N ALA A 29 4.03 5.53 -47.51
CA ALA A 29 4.98 4.73 -46.72
C ALA A 29 4.48 3.29 -46.59
N ARG A 30 5.37 2.31 -46.82
CA ARG A 30 5.04 0.87 -46.76
C ARG A 30 5.46 0.20 -45.45
N LEU A 31 6.21 0.92 -44.62
CA LEU A 31 6.57 0.54 -43.26
C LEU A 31 6.53 1.79 -42.36
N ALA A 32 6.07 1.64 -41.13
CA ALA A 32 6.06 2.72 -40.15
C ALA A 32 6.44 2.24 -38.74
N PHE A 33 7.28 3.00 -38.05
CA PHE A 33 7.56 2.85 -36.62
C PHE A 33 6.94 4.00 -35.82
N VAL A 34 6.09 3.69 -34.85
CA VAL A 34 5.36 4.69 -34.05
C VAL A 34 5.64 4.47 -32.57
N SER A 35 6.04 5.52 -31.85
CA SER A 35 6.46 5.44 -30.44
C SER A 35 5.71 6.40 -29.52
N GLU A 36 5.78 6.13 -28.20
CA GLU A 36 4.92 6.68 -27.15
C GLU A 36 3.41 6.53 -27.41
N THR A 37 2.95 5.41 -27.96
CA THR A 37 1.56 5.30 -28.43
C THR A 37 0.50 5.35 -27.31
N LYS A 38 0.86 5.07 -26.05
CA LYS A 38 0.01 5.20 -24.84
C LYS A 38 -1.35 4.48 -24.94
N TYR A 39 -1.39 3.38 -25.71
CA TYR A 39 -2.55 2.50 -25.85
C TYR A 39 -2.29 1.10 -25.29
N SER A 40 -3.33 0.49 -24.71
CA SER A 40 -3.35 -0.94 -24.39
C SER A 40 -3.32 -1.78 -25.67
N ILE A 41 -3.02 -3.09 -25.55
CA ILE A 41 -2.95 -3.99 -26.72
C ILE A 41 -4.29 -4.10 -27.47
N SER A 42 -5.43 -4.03 -26.76
CA SER A 42 -6.77 -4.02 -27.37
C SER A 42 -7.08 -2.70 -28.08
N GLN A 43 -6.75 -1.56 -27.45
CA GLN A 43 -6.88 -0.23 -28.07
C GLN A 43 -5.97 -0.07 -29.28
N ALA A 44 -4.77 -0.66 -29.25
CA ALA A 44 -3.83 -0.63 -30.37
C ALA A 44 -4.40 -1.38 -31.58
N LYS A 45 -4.79 -2.65 -31.43
CA LYS A 45 -5.38 -3.46 -32.52
C LYS A 45 -6.60 -2.76 -33.16
N GLN A 46 -7.52 -2.21 -32.35
CA GLN A 46 -8.72 -1.48 -32.81
C GLN A 46 -8.42 -0.15 -33.55
N ARG A 47 -7.22 0.39 -33.39
CA ARG A 47 -6.76 1.64 -34.03
C ARG A 47 -5.90 1.40 -35.26
N ILE A 48 -5.08 0.35 -35.22
CA ILE A 48 -4.25 -0.10 -36.36
C ILE A 48 -5.14 -0.58 -37.51
N SER A 49 -6.26 -1.25 -37.23
CA SER A 49 -7.25 -1.67 -38.25
C SER A 49 -7.98 -0.52 -38.97
N ARG A 50 -7.56 0.74 -38.77
CA ARG A 50 -8.04 1.95 -39.48
C ARG A 50 -6.94 2.62 -40.31
N LEU A 51 -5.76 2.00 -40.41
CA LEU A 51 -4.61 2.47 -41.18
C LEU A 51 -4.50 1.68 -42.48
N SER A 52 -3.70 2.20 -43.43
CA SER A 52 -3.46 1.52 -44.72
C SER A 52 -2.46 0.36 -44.64
N LEU A 53 -1.73 0.24 -43.53
CA LEU A 53 -0.77 -0.85 -43.29
C LEU A 53 -1.49 -2.01 -42.61
N ARG A 54 -1.38 -3.20 -43.20
CA ARG A 54 -2.20 -4.37 -42.87
C ARG A 54 -1.61 -5.23 -41.74
N ASN A 55 -0.28 -5.22 -41.62
CA ASN A 55 0.46 -6.07 -40.70
C ASN A 55 1.08 -5.24 -39.57
N SER A 56 1.17 -5.81 -38.37
CA SER A 56 1.65 -5.07 -37.19
C SER A 56 2.23 -5.94 -36.08
N GLU A 57 3.34 -5.49 -35.51
CA GLU A 57 3.88 -5.93 -34.23
C GLU A 57 3.76 -4.80 -33.19
N VAL A 58 3.32 -5.15 -31.97
CA VAL A 58 2.80 -4.19 -30.99
C VAL A 58 3.29 -4.53 -29.59
N ILE A 59 4.05 -3.60 -29.01
CA ILE A 59 4.31 -3.58 -27.56
C ILE A 59 3.36 -2.53 -26.95
N PRO A 60 2.48 -2.92 -26.01
CA PRO A 60 1.54 -1.99 -25.39
C PRO A 60 2.24 -1.01 -24.44
N SER A 61 1.60 0.13 -24.17
CA SER A 61 2.05 1.04 -23.12
C SER A 61 1.77 0.49 -21.73
N VAL A 62 2.62 0.83 -20.76
CA VAL A 62 2.38 0.52 -19.34
C VAL A 62 2.02 1.81 -18.60
N GLY A 63 0.83 1.85 -18.01
CA GLY A 63 0.29 3.07 -17.40
C GLY A 63 0.12 4.20 -18.41
N LYS A 64 0.92 5.27 -18.29
CA LYS A 64 0.97 6.40 -19.24
C LYS A 64 2.29 6.45 -20.04
N SER A 65 3.09 5.39 -19.98
CA SER A 65 4.47 5.34 -20.48
C SER A 65 4.64 4.36 -21.65
N GLY A 66 5.44 4.75 -22.64
CA GLY A 66 5.81 3.89 -23.76
C GLY A 66 4.63 3.49 -24.67
N GLY A 67 4.69 2.25 -25.15
CA GLY A 67 3.90 1.76 -26.28
C GLY A 67 4.63 2.06 -27.59
N ILE A 68 5.03 1.01 -28.30
CA ILE A 68 5.71 1.11 -29.60
C ILE A 68 5.12 0.12 -30.60
N TRP A 69 4.92 0.57 -31.84
CA TRP A 69 4.31 -0.21 -32.93
C TRP A 69 5.24 -0.25 -34.14
N LEU A 70 5.43 -1.43 -34.72
CA LEU A 70 6.02 -1.63 -36.04
C LEU A 70 4.90 -2.07 -36.98
N LEU A 71 4.65 -1.32 -38.05
CA LEU A 71 3.55 -1.51 -38.99
C LEU A 71 4.09 -1.69 -40.40
N TRP A 72 3.50 -2.56 -41.22
CA TRP A 72 3.90 -2.74 -42.62
C TRP A 72 2.78 -3.22 -43.55
N ASP A 73 2.99 -3.04 -44.84
CA ASP A 73 2.08 -3.42 -45.93
C ASP A 73 2.37 -4.85 -46.45
N ASP A 74 1.46 -5.44 -47.21
CA ASP A 74 1.56 -6.84 -47.66
C ASP A 74 2.73 -7.10 -48.64
N ASP A 75 3.30 -6.06 -49.27
CA ASP A 75 4.48 -6.19 -50.12
C ASP A 75 5.81 -6.15 -49.35
N VAL A 76 5.78 -6.05 -48.02
CA VAL A 76 6.96 -6.03 -47.16
C VAL A 76 6.98 -7.27 -46.26
N VAL A 77 8.02 -8.09 -46.38
CA VAL A 77 8.32 -9.15 -45.43
C VAL A 77 9.09 -8.54 -44.25
N VAL A 78 8.59 -8.78 -43.03
CA VAL A 78 9.22 -8.32 -41.78
C VAL A 78 9.32 -9.49 -40.79
N GLU A 79 10.55 -9.87 -40.47
CA GLU A 79 10.89 -10.93 -39.52
C GLU A 79 11.50 -10.28 -38.27
N VAL A 80 10.74 -10.22 -37.16
CA VAL A 80 11.20 -9.58 -35.91
C VAL A 80 12.15 -10.51 -35.16
N LEU A 81 13.41 -10.10 -35.03
CA LEU A 81 14.49 -10.85 -34.40
C LEU A 81 14.60 -10.59 -32.89
N GLU A 82 14.41 -9.33 -32.47
CA GLU A 82 14.34 -8.94 -31.06
C GLU A 82 13.34 -7.78 -30.89
N ARG A 83 12.62 -7.76 -29.77
CA ARG A 83 11.69 -6.68 -29.42
C ARG A 83 11.79 -6.33 -27.93
N SER A 84 11.81 -5.04 -27.61
CA SER A 84 11.85 -4.51 -26.24
C SER A 84 11.00 -3.25 -26.13
N PHE A 85 10.73 -2.76 -24.91
CA PHE A 85 9.99 -1.50 -24.71
C PHE A 85 10.58 -0.26 -25.42
N PHE A 86 11.80 -0.36 -25.98
CA PHE A 86 12.51 0.72 -26.65
C PHE A 86 12.82 0.46 -28.12
N PHE A 87 12.67 -0.77 -28.64
CA PHE A 87 13.01 -1.05 -30.03
C PHE A 87 12.36 -2.32 -30.60
N PHE A 88 12.36 -2.39 -31.93
CA PHE A 88 12.35 -3.65 -32.68
C PHE A 88 13.64 -3.75 -33.51
N PHE A 89 14.30 -4.91 -33.48
CA PHE A 89 15.24 -5.31 -34.52
C PHE A 89 14.55 -6.33 -35.41
N ALA A 90 14.47 -6.04 -36.70
CA ALA A 90 13.80 -6.88 -37.67
C ALA A 90 14.61 -7.00 -38.96
N LYS A 91 14.55 -8.17 -39.59
CA LYS A 91 15.00 -8.39 -40.97
C LYS A 91 13.84 -8.01 -41.90
N VAL A 92 14.14 -7.17 -42.89
CA VAL A 92 13.16 -6.49 -43.75
C VAL A 92 13.52 -6.71 -45.22
N GLN A 93 12.51 -7.01 -46.03
CA GLN A 93 12.64 -7.29 -47.45
C GLN A 93 11.34 -6.85 -48.16
N MET A 94 11.40 -6.37 -49.40
CA MET A 94 10.18 -6.21 -50.21
C MET A 94 9.98 -7.48 -51.04
N TYR A 95 8.76 -7.94 -51.26
CA TYR A 95 8.48 -9.14 -52.09
C TYR A 95 9.06 -9.04 -53.51
N ALA A 96 9.22 -7.83 -54.05
CA ALA A 96 9.84 -7.58 -55.36
C ALA A 96 11.37 -7.37 -55.30
N SER A 97 12.06 -7.86 -54.26
CA SER A 97 13.51 -7.72 -54.06
C SER A 97 14.05 -8.93 -53.29
N GLU A 98 15.06 -9.62 -53.83
CA GLU A 98 15.57 -10.87 -53.25
C GLU A 98 16.43 -10.66 -51.99
N ASP A 99 17.03 -9.48 -51.84
CA ASP A 99 17.97 -9.17 -50.77
C ASP A 99 17.31 -8.57 -49.50
N PRO A 100 17.41 -9.24 -48.33
CA PRO A 100 17.04 -8.64 -47.05
C PRO A 100 18.06 -7.61 -46.53
N TRP A 101 17.62 -6.82 -45.56
CA TRP A 101 18.43 -5.89 -44.77
C TRP A 101 17.88 -5.77 -43.33
N LEU A 102 18.63 -5.19 -42.40
CA LEU A 102 18.22 -5.05 -40.99
C LEU A 102 17.70 -3.66 -40.67
N LEU A 103 16.52 -3.62 -40.05
CA LEU A 103 15.89 -2.44 -39.47
C LEU A 103 16.02 -2.48 -37.94
N GLY A 104 16.70 -1.49 -37.37
CA GLY A 104 16.63 -1.18 -35.94
C GLY A 104 15.69 0.01 -35.68
N ALA A 105 14.43 -0.26 -35.40
CA ALA A 105 13.43 0.77 -35.11
C ALA A 105 13.50 1.17 -33.63
N VAL A 106 13.91 2.40 -33.30
CA VAL A 106 14.39 2.81 -31.95
C VAL A 106 13.59 3.98 -31.36
N TYR A 107 13.18 3.81 -30.11
CA TYR A 107 12.66 4.83 -29.20
C TYR A 107 13.49 4.78 -27.90
N ALA A 108 14.61 5.50 -27.89
CA ALA A 108 15.55 5.47 -26.78
C ALA A 108 15.07 6.29 -25.60
N HIS A 109 14.97 5.66 -24.43
CA HIS A 109 14.56 6.32 -23.19
C HIS A 109 15.57 7.42 -22.77
N PRO A 110 15.15 8.56 -22.19
CA PRO A 110 16.06 9.65 -21.85
C PRO A 110 17.08 9.37 -20.72
N ASN A 111 16.95 8.24 -20.00
CA ASN A 111 17.89 7.81 -18.94
C ASN A 111 19.16 7.18 -19.55
N PRO A 112 20.37 7.71 -19.27
CA PRO A 112 21.62 7.21 -19.86
C PRO A 112 21.93 5.73 -19.64
N VAL A 113 21.50 5.12 -18.52
CA VAL A 113 21.72 3.69 -18.26
C VAL A 113 20.91 2.83 -19.24
N VAL A 114 19.67 3.24 -19.50
CA VAL A 114 18.76 2.58 -20.46
C VAL A 114 19.25 2.80 -21.89
N GLN A 115 19.81 3.98 -22.19
CA GLN A 115 20.46 4.24 -23.47
C GLN A 115 21.66 3.31 -23.69
N GLY A 116 22.47 3.03 -22.66
CA GLY A 116 23.59 2.08 -22.74
C GLY A 116 23.18 0.70 -23.25
N TYR A 117 22.12 0.11 -22.68
CA TYR A 117 21.57 -1.17 -23.17
C TYR A 117 21.20 -1.12 -24.65
N ILE A 118 20.51 -0.07 -25.09
CA ILE A 118 20.10 0.10 -26.50
C ILE A 118 21.32 0.25 -27.40
N TRP A 119 22.36 0.97 -26.94
CA TRP A 119 23.61 1.13 -27.66
C TRP A 119 24.34 -0.20 -27.85
N ASP A 120 24.44 -1.02 -26.81
CA ASP A 120 25.08 -2.33 -26.91
C ASP A 120 24.28 -3.32 -27.79
N ARG A 121 22.94 -3.23 -27.84
CA ARG A 121 22.14 -3.99 -28.84
C ARG A 121 22.35 -3.50 -30.27
N ILE A 122 22.46 -2.19 -30.52
CA ILE A 122 22.79 -1.66 -31.87
C ILE A 122 24.18 -2.14 -32.31
N ILE A 123 25.18 -2.08 -31.42
CA ILE A 123 26.55 -2.55 -31.71
C ILE A 123 26.56 -4.06 -31.98
N TYR A 124 25.82 -4.86 -31.18
CA TYR A 124 25.63 -6.28 -31.44
C TYR A 124 25.05 -6.53 -32.85
N TYR A 125 23.95 -5.85 -33.22
CA TYR A 125 23.34 -6.06 -34.54
C TYR A 125 24.18 -5.56 -35.72
N SER A 126 25.04 -4.55 -35.52
CA SER A 126 25.97 -4.09 -36.58
C SER A 126 27.17 -5.01 -36.76
N ASN A 127 27.61 -5.72 -35.70
CA ASN A 127 28.85 -6.50 -35.71
C ASN A 127 28.62 -8.02 -35.86
N CYS A 128 27.45 -8.55 -35.46
CA CYS A 128 27.16 -9.99 -35.45
C CYS A 128 26.29 -10.46 -36.62
N HIS A 129 25.80 -9.57 -37.49
CA HIS A 129 24.99 -9.93 -38.66
C HIS A 129 25.58 -9.39 -39.96
N ASN A 130 25.76 -10.27 -40.95
CA ASN A 130 26.32 -9.95 -42.27
C ASN A 130 25.31 -9.24 -43.21
N LEU A 131 24.37 -8.45 -42.66
CA LEU A 131 23.31 -7.77 -43.42
C LEU A 131 23.47 -6.24 -43.34
N PRO A 132 23.10 -5.50 -44.40
CA PRO A 132 23.07 -4.03 -44.35
C PRO A 132 22.13 -3.53 -43.26
N LEU A 133 22.61 -2.68 -42.34
CA LEU A 133 21.85 -2.20 -41.19
C LEU A 133 21.47 -0.73 -41.35
N CYS A 134 20.19 -0.40 -41.14
CA CYS A 134 19.73 0.96 -40.87
C CYS A 134 18.89 0.99 -39.60
N THR A 135 19.22 1.93 -38.72
CA THR A 135 18.46 2.23 -37.50
C THR A 135 17.70 3.54 -37.68
N ILE A 136 16.48 3.65 -37.13
CA ILE A 136 15.63 4.84 -37.32
C ILE A 136 14.70 5.08 -36.12
N GLY A 137 14.54 6.35 -35.75
CA GLY A 137 13.56 6.79 -34.75
C GLY A 137 14.13 7.83 -33.79
N ASP A 138 13.53 7.94 -32.60
CA ASP A 138 13.89 8.89 -31.54
C ASP A 138 15.05 8.33 -30.71
N PHE A 139 16.25 8.90 -30.87
CA PHE A 139 17.43 8.49 -30.11
C PHE A 139 17.59 9.28 -28.79
N ASN A 140 16.72 10.27 -28.53
CA ASN A 140 16.80 11.21 -27.39
C ASN A 140 18.20 11.85 -27.17
N CYS A 141 19.05 11.88 -28.20
CA CYS A 141 20.43 12.36 -28.19
C CYS A 141 20.77 13.17 -29.44
N ILE A 142 21.84 13.96 -29.34
CA ILE A 142 22.45 14.73 -30.43
C ILE A 142 23.91 14.31 -30.59
N LEU A 143 24.42 14.31 -31.82
CA LEU A 143 25.83 14.04 -32.16
C LEU A 143 26.68 15.31 -32.02
N GLY A 144 26.12 16.47 -32.37
CA GLY A 144 26.77 17.77 -32.30
C GLY A 144 26.17 18.74 -31.27
N LEU A 145 26.65 19.99 -31.27
CA LEU A 145 26.01 21.10 -30.54
C LEU A 145 25.18 22.00 -31.46
N ASP A 146 25.55 22.05 -32.74
CA ASP A 146 24.83 22.56 -33.90
C ASP A 146 23.43 21.94 -34.06
N GLU A 147 23.25 20.66 -33.73
CA GLU A 147 21.95 19.97 -33.71
C GLU A 147 20.98 20.44 -32.61
N LYS A 148 21.27 21.58 -31.95
CA LYS A 148 20.51 22.11 -30.83
C LYS A 148 20.49 23.64 -30.79
N LYS A 149 19.28 24.20 -30.65
CA LYS A 149 19.05 25.62 -30.33
C LYS A 149 18.56 25.77 -28.88
N GLY A 150 19.16 26.70 -28.13
CA GLY A 150 18.70 27.11 -26.79
C GLY A 150 19.06 26.16 -25.63
N GLY A 151 19.08 26.70 -24.41
CA GLY A 151 19.52 26.00 -23.19
C GLY A 151 21.05 25.74 -23.15
N SER A 152 21.49 24.86 -22.24
CA SER A 152 22.93 24.68 -21.95
C SER A 152 23.77 24.24 -23.17
N THR A 153 24.87 24.96 -23.41
CA THR A 153 25.88 24.72 -24.46
C THR A 153 26.83 23.56 -24.15
N ARG A 154 26.79 22.96 -22.95
CA ARG A 154 27.70 21.87 -22.57
C ARG A 154 27.28 20.55 -23.23
N PHE A 155 28.17 19.97 -24.04
CA PHE A 155 27.95 18.64 -24.63
C PHE A 155 27.90 17.56 -23.54
N LYS A 156 26.77 16.86 -23.43
CA LYS A 156 26.47 15.96 -22.30
C LYS A 156 27.20 14.62 -22.43
N SER A 157 27.46 13.96 -21.31
CA SER A 157 28.05 12.61 -21.27
C SER A 157 27.27 11.59 -22.10
N LYS A 158 25.92 11.61 -22.03
CA LYS A 158 25.06 10.74 -22.83
C LYS A 158 25.20 10.96 -24.35
N ASN A 159 25.54 12.18 -24.78
CA ASN A 159 25.80 12.49 -26.18
C ASN A 159 27.16 11.91 -26.62
N ARG A 160 28.19 11.96 -25.76
CA ARG A 160 29.48 11.27 -26.02
C ARG A 160 29.31 9.75 -26.09
N ALA A 161 28.50 9.17 -25.21
CA ALA A 161 28.16 7.74 -25.27
C ALA A 161 27.43 7.38 -26.57
N PHE A 162 26.49 8.22 -27.02
CA PHE A 162 25.81 8.05 -28.31
C PHE A 162 26.76 8.17 -29.51
N ALA A 163 27.61 9.19 -29.57
CA ALA A 163 28.61 9.32 -30.64
C ALA A 163 29.62 8.15 -30.64
N SER A 164 30.01 7.67 -29.46
CA SER A 164 30.85 6.47 -29.31
C SER A 164 30.13 5.20 -29.79
N MET A 165 28.82 5.06 -29.58
CA MET A 165 28.02 3.97 -30.14
C MET A 165 28.02 4.02 -31.67
N VAL A 166 27.72 5.18 -32.26
CA VAL A 166 27.68 5.39 -33.71
C VAL A 166 29.03 5.01 -34.35
N HIS A 167 30.14 5.41 -33.73
CA HIS A 167 31.49 4.99 -34.14
C HIS A 167 31.73 3.49 -33.95
N ARG A 168 31.41 2.89 -32.78
CA ARG A 168 31.63 1.46 -32.48
C ARG A 168 30.79 0.52 -33.37
N ALA A 169 29.66 1.00 -33.90
CA ALA A 169 28.78 0.28 -34.80
C ALA A 169 29.04 0.59 -36.30
N SER A 170 30.03 1.43 -36.63
CA SER A 170 30.33 1.89 -38.00
C SER A 170 29.10 2.45 -38.75
N LEU A 171 28.28 3.24 -38.04
CA LEU A 171 27.07 3.86 -38.58
C LEU A 171 27.34 5.30 -39.02
N HIS A 172 26.74 5.68 -40.15
CA HIS A 172 26.73 7.04 -40.66
C HIS A 172 25.33 7.66 -40.51
N ASP A 173 25.26 8.92 -40.11
CA ASP A 173 24.00 9.67 -40.12
C ASP A 173 23.60 9.99 -41.57
N LEU A 174 22.37 9.64 -41.96
CA LEU A 174 21.87 9.82 -43.33
C LEU A 174 21.54 11.29 -43.67
N GLY A 175 21.82 12.23 -42.77
CA GLY A 175 21.47 13.64 -42.91
C GLY A 175 19.95 13.85 -42.88
N TYR A 176 19.49 14.95 -43.47
CA TYR A 176 18.06 15.24 -43.63
C TYR A 176 17.80 16.35 -44.66
N SER A 177 16.52 16.65 -44.90
CA SER A 177 16.04 17.91 -45.48
C SER A 177 14.72 18.31 -44.85
N GLY A 178 14.41 19.62 -44.83
CA GLY A 178 13.33 20.19 -44.03
C GLY A 178 13.84 20.88 -42.76
N PRO A 179 12.99 21.13 -41.75
CA PRO A 179 13.34 21.87 -40.54
C PRO A 179 14.52 21.26 -39.76
N ALA A 180 15.41 22.09 -39.23
CA ALA A 180 16.67 21.64 -38.60
C ALA A 180 16.49 20.75 -37.34
N TYR A 181 15.34 20.85 -36.67
CA TYR A 181 15.08 20.20 -35.38
C TYR A 181 13.79 19.40 -35.45
N THR A 182 13.84 18.16 -34.98
CA THR A 182 12.68 17.26 -34.94
C THR A 182 11.86 17.48 -33.67
N TRP A 183 12.52 17.71 -32.53
CA TRP A 183 11.88 17.97 -31.24
C TRP A 183 11.97 19.44 -30.84
N ALA A 184 10.88 19.95 -30.26
CA ALA A 184 10.84 21.27 -29.62
C ALA A 184 9.89 21.24 -28.42
N LYS A 185 10.43 21.51 -27.22
CA LYS A 185 9.68 21.53 -25.96
C LYS A 185 8.52 22.54 -26.00
N HIS A 186 7.31 22.19 -25.55
CA HIS A 186 6.25 23.19 -25.38
C HIS A 186 6.58 24.16 -24.23
N GLN A 187 7.12 25.34 -24.58
CA GLN A 187 7.41 26.46 -23.68
C GLN A 187 7.29 27.81 -24.41
N PRO A 188 7.10 28.92 -23.68
CA PRO A 188 7.10 30.60 -24.53
C PRO A 188 8.31 30.73 -25.49
N ALA A 189 8.15 31.64 -26.46
CA ALA A 189 9.04 32.03 -27.56
C ALA A 189 10.53 32.26 -27.21
N GLN A 190 11.01 32.12 -25.98
CA GLN A 190 12.32 32.66 -25.58
C GLN A 190 13.07 31.79 -24.53
N THR A 191 12.46 30.71 -24.00
CA THR A 191 13.19 29.62 -23.28
C THR A 191 13.55 28.43 -24.19
N LEU A 192 13.05 28.39 -25.43
CA LEU A 192 12.89 27.13 -26.15
C LEU A 192 14.20 26.38 -26.37
N ILE A 193 14.13 25.07 -26.11
CA ILE A 193 15.13 24.10 -26.54
C ILE A 193 14.57 23.36 -27.76
N ARG A 194 15.22 23.53 -28.92
CA ARG A 194 14.99 22.74 -30.14
C ARG A 194 16.14 21.75 -30.30
N GLN A 195 15.87 20.50 -30.69
CA GLN A 195 16.89 19.47 -30.91
C GLN A 195 16.53 18.53 -32.07
N ARG A 196 17.54 18.04 -32.80
CA ARG A 196 17.39 16.88 -33.70
C ARG A 196 17.58 15.58 -32.90
N LEU A 197 16.48 15.02 -32.40
CA LEU A 197 16.49 13.77 -31.62
C LEU A 197 16.15 12.55 -32.48
N ASP A 198 15.27 12.76 -33.45
CA ASP A 198 14.80 11.75 -34.38
C ASP A 198 15.72 11.74 -35.62
N ARG A 199 16.25 10.57 -36.01
CA ARG A 199 17.16 10.43 -37.16
C ARG A 199 17.16 9.02 -37.73
N ALA A 200 17.88 8.83 -38.84
CA ALA A 200 18.24 7.52 -39.36
C ALA A 200 19.77 7.39 -39.48
N LEU A 201 20.32 6.26 -39.05
CA LEU A 201 21.75 5.95 -39.05
C LEU A 201 21.98 4.58 -39.73
N ALA A 202 22.89 4.49 -40.70
CA ALA A 202 23.08 3.27 -41.49
C ALA A 202 24.56 2.92 -41.71
N ASN A 203 24.87 1.62 -41.81
CA ASN A 203 26.23 1.16 -42.10
C ASN A 203 26.58 1.30 -43.59
N ALA A 204 27.87 1.29 -43.93
CA ALA A 204 28.34 1.51 -45.30
C ALA A 204 27.71 0.56 -46.35
N PRO A 205 27.50 -0.76 -46.10
CA PRO A 205 26.75 -1.63 -47.01
C PRO A 205 25.32 -1.15 -47.32
N TRP A 206 24.61 -0.58 -46.34
CA TRP A 206 23.25 -0.08 -46.54
C TRP A 206 23.24 1.20 -47.37
N VAL A 207 24.16 2.13 -47.10
CA VAL A 207 24.34 3.37 -47.89
C VAL A 207 24.75 3.04 -49.33
N ALA A 208 25.63 2.05 -49.53
CA ALA A 208 26.07 1.62 -50.85
C ALA A 208 24.93 1.01 -51.70
N ARG A 209 23.96 0.34 -51.07
CA ARG A 209 22.72 -0.17 -51.70
C ARG A 209 21.72 0.94 -52.00
N PHE A 210 21.45 1.84 -51.05
CA PHE A 210 20.40 2.85 -51.16
C PHE A 210 20.96 4.28 -51.34
N ARG A 211 21.75 4.48 -52.39
CA ARG A 211 22.50 5.73 -52.68
C ARG A 211 21.65 6.99 -52.88
N HIS A 212 20.34 6.83 -53.09
CA HIS A 212 19.38 7.94 -53.24
C HIS A 212 18.46 8.09 -52.03
N ALA A 213 18.78 7.42 -50.91
CA ALA A 213 18.03 7.53 -49.67
C ALA A 213 18.22 8.90 -49.03
N ARG A 214 17.10 9.50 -48.59
CA ARG A 214 17.07 10.81 -47.95
C ARG A 214 16.03 10.80 -46.84
N VAL A 215 16.42 11.30 -45.67
CA VAL A 215 15.48 11.59 -44.58
C VAL A 215 14.84 12.94 -44.85
N LEU A 216 13.51 13.02 -44.81
CA LEU A 216 12.77 14.28 -44.78
C LEU A 216 12.18 14.46 -43.37
N HIS A 217 12.42 15.61 -42.74
CA HIS A 217 11.70 15.99 -41.52
C HIS A 217 10.33 16.56 -41.94
N LEU A 218 9.25 15.84 -41.62
CA LEU A 218 7.90 16.20 -42.05
C LEU A 218 7.31 17.34 -41.19
N PRO A 219 6.34 18.12 -41.71
CA PRO A 219 5.63 19.13 -40.93
C PRO A 219 5.00 18.55 -39.66
N LYS A 220 5.21 19.21 -38.52
CA LYS A 220 4.85 18.71 -37.19
C LYS A 220 3.39 19.00 -36.85
N TYR A 221 2.54 17.97 -36.88
CA TYR A 221 1.16 18.04 -36.39
C TYR A 221 0.96 17.30 -35.06
N ASN A 222 0.44 18.00 -34.05
CA ASN A 222 -0.11 17.46 -32.79
C ASN A 222 0.81 16.55 -31.92
N SER A 223 2.11 16.53 -32.19
CA SER A 223 3.17 16.01 -31.30
C SER A 223 4.24 17.09 -31.09
N ASP A 224 5.05 16.97 -30.05
CA ASP A 224 6.22 17.83 -29.86
C ASP A 224 7.45 17.34 -30.66
N HIS A 225 7.40 16.11 -31.17
CA HIS A 225 8.28 15.55 -32.23
C HIS A 225 7.64 15.63 -33.63
N ALA A 226 8.43 16.09 -34.61
CA ALA A 226 8.16 15.98 -36.04
C ALA A 226 8.41 14.54 -36.51
N PRO A 227 7.57 13.95 -37.39
CA PRO A 227 7.90 12.67 -38.01
C PRO A 227 9.11 12.80 -38.93
N ILE A 228 9.88 11.72 -39.04
CA ILE A 228 10.93 11.58 -40.05
C ILE A 228 10.48 10.56 -41.10
N PHE A 229 10.70 10.89 -42.37
CA PHE A 229 10.35 10.07 -43.51
C PHE A 229 11.62 9.68 -44.28
N LEU A 230 12.02 8.42 -44.18
CA LEU A 230 13.12 7.86 -44.94
C LEU A 230 12.56 7.28 -46.25
N THR A 231 12.67 8.05 -47.33
CA THR A 231 12.49 7.52 -48.69
C THR A 231 13.85 7.06 -49.20
N LEU A 232 13.87 5.93 -49.92
CA LEU A 232 15.10 5.40 -50.51
C LEU A 232 15.46 6.07 -51.86
N ASN A 233 14.60 6.97 -52.37
CA ASN A 233 14.74 7.69 -53.64
C ASN A 233 14.19 9.14 -53.53
N ALA A 234 15.00 10.21 -53.49
CA ALA A 234 14.50 11.61 -53.47
C ALA A 234 15.46 12.72 -53.98
N LYS A 235 14.94 13.96 -54.11
CA LYS A 235 15.65 15.19 -54.56
C LYS A 235 15.53 16.35 -53.51
N PRO A 236 16.36 17.43 -53.56
CA PRO A 236 16.56 18.39 -52.44
C PRO A 236 15.87 19.78 -52.57
N THR A 237 15.54 20.41 -51.43
CA THR A 237 15.34 21.88 -51.22
C THR A 237 15.26 22.24 -49.71
N THR A 238 15.41 23.53 -49.31
CA THR A 238 15.69 23.95 -47.91
C THR A 238 15.12 25.33 -47.48
N VAL A 239 14.53 25.40 -46.26
CA VAL A 239 14.08 26.58 -45.44
C VAL A 239 13.99 26.10 -43.97
N GLY A 240 14.11 26.85 -42.85
CA GLY A 240 14.40 28.27 -42.51
C GLY A 240 13.86 28.60 -41.09
N GLU A 241 14.30 29.68 -40.40
CA GLU A 241 13.80 30.05 -39.04
C GLU A 241 13.89 31.55 -38.68
N SER A 242 12.86 32.09 -38.02
CA SER A 242 12.90 33.31 -37.18
C SER A 242 12.07 33.16 -35.88
N ASP A 243 11.86 34.25 -35.16
CA ASP A 243 10.84 34.48 -34.12
C ASP A 243 10.96 33.64 -32.84
N TRP A 244 12.08 33.85 -32.10
CA TRP A 244 12.25 33.38 -30.71
C TRP A 244 12.60 34.54 -29.75
N ALA A 245 11.86 35.64 -29.83
CA ALA A 245 12.24 36.94 -29.26
C ALA A 245 11.31 37.53 -28.18
N GLU A 246 10.16 36.94 -27.83
CA GLU A 246 9.04 37.70 -27.23
C GLU A 246 8.47 37.19 -25.86
N PHE A 247 9.19 36.40 -25.05
CA PHE A 247 8.55 35.54 -24.01
C PHE A 247 9.22 35.39 -22.62
N LEU A 248 10.53 35.61 -22.40
CA LEU A 248 11.06 35.52 -21.02
C LEU A 248 10.66 36.74 -20.17
N GLN A 249 10.18 37.81 -20.81
CA GLN A 249 9.87 39.08 -20.17
C GLN A 249 8.74 38.98 -19.11
N HIS A 250 8.01 37.86 -19.07
CA HIS A 250 6.80 37.68 -18.26
C HIS A 250 6.94 36.79 -17.00
N LEU A 251 8.15 36.32 -16.64
CA LEU A 251 8.34 35.26 -15.62
C LEU A 251 9.24 35.62 -14.41
N ARG A 252 9.32 36.89 -13.99
CA ARG A 252 10.26 37.33 -12.93
C ARG A 252 9.64 37.80 -11.60
N THR A 253 8.32 37.69 -11.38
CA THR A 253 7.61 38.58 -10.44
C THR A 253 6.74 37.94 -9.33
N SER A 254 7.08 36.76 -8.76
CA SER A 254 6.47 36.32 -7.48
C SER A 254 7.14 35.10 -6.79
N THR A 255 7.42 35.18 -5.48
CA THR A 255 7.08 34.23 -4.37
C THR A 255 8.00 34.39 -3.13
N GLY A 256 7.49 34.18 -1.90
CA GLY A 256 8.34 34.10 -0.70
C GLY A 256 7.67 33.95 0.69
N LYS A 257 8.00 32.84 1.38
CA LYS A 257 8.16 32.59 2.86
C LYS A 257 7.05 32.92 3.89
N TRP A 258 6.77 31.95 4.78
CA TRP A 258 6.56 32.15 6.25
C TRP A 258 6.62 30.82 7.06
N GLU A 259 7.21 30.80 8.27
CA GLU A 259 6.93 29.84 9.38
C GLU A 259 7.76 30.11 10.68
N LYS A 260 7.21 29.90 11.91
CA LYS A 260 7.90 29.34 13.13
C LYS A 260 7.15 29.37 14.49
N THR A 261 7.66 28.51 15.41
CA THR A 261 7.66 28.50 16.91
C THR A 261 6.44 28.11 17.79
N ARG A 262 6.62 27.05 18.62
CA ARG A 262 6.07 26.80 19.98
C ARG A 262 7.00 25.83 20.78
N PRO A 263 6.98 25.79 22.13
CA PRO A 263 7.84 24.93 22.98
C PRO A 263 7.28 23.51 23.24
N SER A 264 8.02 22.65 23.96
CA SER A 264 7.79 21.19 24.03
C SER A 264 7.31 20.64 25.40
N PRO A 265 6.67 19.44 25.44
CA PRO A 265 6.01 18.91 26.65
C PRO A 265 6.92 18.54 27.83
N LEU A 266 8.22 18.34 27.61
CA LEU A 266 9.15 17.82 28.63
C LEU A 266 9.30 18.76 29.84
N ALA A 267 9.00 20.06 29.67
CA ALA A 267 9.01 21.04 30.76
C ALA A 267 7.89 20.79 31.79
N LEU A 268 6.69 20.42 31.33
CA LEU A 268 5.49 20.30 32.18
C LEU A 268 5.57 19.10 33.16
N CYS A 269 6.17 17.99 32.73
CA CYS A 269 6.25 16.78 33.57
C CYS A 269 7.09 16.98 34.85
N LYS A 270 8.10 17.86 34.82
CA LYS A 270 9.02 18.07 35.95
C LYS A 270 8.43 18.90 37.11
N GLU A 271 7.37 19.65 36.84
CA GLU A 271 6.63 20.41 37.85
C GLU A 271 5.62 19.52 38.60
N HIS A 272 5.09 18.51 37.92
CA HIS A 272 4.13 17.52 38.42
C HIS A 272 4.73 16.60 39.49
N GLU A 273 5.94 16.08 39.24
CA GLU A 273 6.67 15.15 40.12
C GLU A 273 6.91 15.74 41.52
N LYS A 274 7.21 17.05 41.60
CA LYS A 274 7.50 17.75 42.85
C LYS A 274 6.27 17.88 43.76
N LYS A 275 5.11 18.24 43.20
CA LYS A 275 3.86 18.47 43.97
C LYS A 275 3.27 17.20 44.60
N MET A 276 3.63 16.00 44.11
CA MET A 276 3.08 14.73 44.61
C MET A 276 3.79 14.20 45.86
N LEU A 277 5.10 14.46 46.00
CA LEU A 277 5.89 14.02 47.17
C LEU A 277 5.48 14.74 48.46
N ASP A 278 5.05 16.01 48.35
CA ASP A 278 4.64 16.86 49.48
C ASP A 278 3.29 16.42 50.11
N LEU A 279 2.56 15.46 49.50
CA LEU A 279 1.19 15.07 49.90
C LEU A 279 1.08 13.72 50.64
N GLN A 280 2.17 12.96 50.79
CA GLN A 280 2.15 11.62 51.40
C GLN A 280 2.49 11.60 52.91
N SER A 281 2.55 12.76 53.58
CA SER A 281 3.06 12.90 54.95
C SER A 281 2.01 13.02 56.07
N ASP A 282 0.73 12.75 55.80
CA ASP A 282 -0.35 12.85 56.79
C ASP A 282 -0.66 11.48 57.44
N PRO A 283 -0.46 11.29 58.77
CA PRO A 283 -0.53 9.95 59.39
C PRO A 283 -1.93 9.39 59.67
N SER A 284 -3.03 10.08 59.32
CA SER A 284 -4.30 9.96 60.05
C SER A 284 -5.29 8.83 59.64
N THR A 285 -4.92 7.85 58.80
CA THR A 285 -5.85 6.80 58.33
C THR A 285 -5.31 5.38 58.43
N SER A 286 -5.73 4.64 59.45
CA SER A 286 -5.44 3.22 59.66
C SER A 286 -6.65 2.33 59.35
N HIS A 287 -6.41 1.25 58.58
CA HIS A 287 -7.26 0.04 58.43
C HIS A 287 -8.72 0.20 57.98
N ASP A 288 -9.07 -0.50 56.90
CA ASP A 288 -10.17 -1.48 56.94
C ASP A 288 -10.04 -2.48 55.79
N GLN A 289 -10.24 -3.78 56.08
CA GLN A 289 -10.06 -4.88 55.13
C GLN A 289 -11.40 -5.34 54.51
N GLU A 290 -11.95 -4.63 53.51
CA GLU A 290 -13.09 -5.19 52.76
C GLU A 290 -13.30 -4.72 51.31
N LEU A 291 -14.08 -5.54 50.60
CA LEU A 291 -14.59 -5.42 49.23
C LEU A 291 -13.56 -5.42 48.08
N GLN A 292 -13.53 -6.56 47.39
CA GLN A 292 -13.54 -6.59 45.93
C GLN A 292 -14.77 -5.83 45.38
N ALA A 293 -14.64 -5.27 44.17
CA ALA A 293 -15.59 -4.38 43.49
C ALA A 293 -15.79 -2.97 44.11
N GLN A 294 -16.40 -2.08 43.32
CA GLN A 294 -16.76 -0.68 43.65
C GLN A 294 -15.59 0.32 43.79
N THR A 295 -14.60 0.24 42.89
CA THR A 295 -13.46 1.19 42.83
C THR A 295 -13.89 2.64 42.55
N PHE A 296 -15.00 2.85 41.83
CA PHE A 296 -15.60 4.18 41.60
C PHE A 296 -15.99 4.89 42.91
N ASP A 297 -16.38 4.12 43.92
CA ASP A 297 -16.98 4.61 45.17
C ASP A 297 -15.92 4.78 46.28
N LYS A 298 -14.68 4.32 46.04
CA LYS A 298 -13.52 4.48 46.94
C LYS A 298 -12.66 5.74 46.64
N LEU A 299 -12.82 6.42 45.50
CA LEU A 299 -11.99 7.57 45.08
C LEU A 299 -12.09 8.81 45.99
N ASN A 300 -10.95 9.32 46.47
CA ASN A 300 -10.87 10.57 47.25
C ASN A 300 -11.10 11.82 46.36
N TRP A 301 -11.96 12.73 46.82
CA TRP A 301 -12.32 13.95 46.07
C TRP A 301 -11.19 14.97 45.99
N GLN A 302 -10.48 15.24 47.09
CA GLN A 302 -9.39 16.22 47.10
C GLN A 302 -8.22 15.74 46.23
N TYR A 303 -7.97 14.43 46.17
CA TYR A 303 -7.05 13.84 45.19
C TYR A 303 -7.48 14.18 43.75
N ILE A 304 -8.75 13.98 43.37
CA ILE A 304 -9.25 14.35 42.03
C ILE A 304 -9.01 15.84 41.75
N PHE A 305 -9.31 16.75 42.70
CA PHE A 305 -9.14 18.19 42.48
C PHE A 305 -7.65 18.59 42.37
N ASN A 306 -6.78 18.00 43.20
CA ASN A 306 -5.33 18.19 43.11
C ASN A 306 -4.80 17.74 41.74
N VAL A 307 -5.27 16.61 41.23
CA VAL A 307 -4.89 16.12 39.90
C VAL A 307 -5.39 17.07 38.80
N LEU A 308 -6.63 17.56 38.87
CA LEU A 308 -7.18 18.49 37.87
C LEU A 308 -6.44 19.84 37.80
N ASP A 309 -6.03 20.41 38.94
CA ASP A 309 -5.09 21.56 39.01
C ASP A 309 -3.79 21.24 38.27
N LEU A 310 -3.28 20.03 38.48
CA LEU A 310 -1.98 19.58 38.01
C LEU A 310 -1.92 19.20 36.51
N TYR A 311 -3.08 19.12 35.83
CA TYR A 311 -3.17 19.16 34.36
C TYR A 311 -3.30 20.60 33.81
N GLY A 312 -3.30 21.63 34.67
CA GLY A 312 -3.43 23.03 34.29
C GLY A 312 -4.84 23.44 33.86
N LEU A 313 -5.89 22.79 34.40
CA LEU A 313 -7.26 23.14 34.09
C LEU A 313 -7.68 24.45 34.77
N PRO A 314 -8.55 25.29 34.15
CA PRO A 314 -8.96 26.56 34.73
C PRO A 314 -9.64 26.40 36.10
N PRO A 315 -9.32 27.21 37.13
CA PRO A 315 -9.91 27.08 38.47
C PRO A 315 -11.44 27.04 38.48
N ASN A 316 -12.09 27.88 37.67
CA ASN A 316 -13.57 27.89 37.54
C ASN A 316 -14.13 26.53 37.08
N TYR A 317 -13.40 25.80 36.22
CA TYR A 317 -13.80 24.47 35.76
C TYR A 317 -13.62 23.43 36.87
N ILE A 318 -12.53 23.52 37.65
CA ILE A 318 -12.28 22.65 38.80
C ILE A 318 -13.37 22.85 39.85
N GLU A 319 -13.81 24.08 40.12
CA GLU A 319 -14.92 24.36 41.04
C GLU A 319 -16.29 23.89 40.52
N TRP A 320 -16.54 23.90 39.21
CA TRP A 320 -17.72 23.24 38.65
C TRP A 320 -17.68 21.71 38.83
N VAL A 321 -16.53 21.08 38.60
CA VAL A 321 -16.34 19.65 38.88
C VAL A 321 -16.50 19.36 40.38
N ARG A 322 -15.95 20.20 41.26
CA ARG A 322 -16.14 20.13 42.71
C ARG A 322 -17.62 20.13 43.06
N ALA A 323 -18.38 21.12 42.59
CA ALA A 323 -19.82 21.21 42.83
C ALA A 323 -20.59 19.97 42.32
N CYS A 324 -20.31 19.48 41.11
CA CYS A 324 -20.97 18.29 40.56
C CYS A 324 -20.72 17.02 41.39
N VAL A 325 -19.49 16.86 41.91
CA VAL A 325 -19.09 15.68 42.69
C VAL A 325 -19.52 15.78 44.16
N THR A 326 -19.37 16.92 44.82
CA THR A 326 -19.67 17.07 46.26
C THR A 326 -21.16 17.25 46.58
N SER A 327 -21.97 17.80 45.66
CA SER A 327 -23.43 17.94 45.84
C SER A 327 -24.22 16.61 45.77
N SER A 328 -23.52 15.48 45.79
CA SER A 328 -24.07 14.14 45.62
C SER A 328 -24.77 13.63 46.87
N ARG A 329 -26.06 13.28 46.74
CA ARG A 329 -26.84 12.54 47.75
C ARG A 329 -27.49 11.32 47.12
N PHE A 330 -27.52 10.23 47.88
CA PHE A 330 -28.34 9.06 47.60
C PHE A 330 -29.53 9.02 48.57
N SER A 331 -30.56 8.24 48.23
CA SER A 331 -31.72 7.94 49.08
C SER A 331 -32.04 6.45 48.90
N ILE A 332 -32.54 5.79 49.95
CA ILE A 332 -32.85 4.36 49.89
C ILE A 332 -34.31 4.20 49.52
N VAL A 333 -34.60 3.49 48.44
CA VAL A 333 -35.99 3.21 48.04
C VAL A 333 -36.53 2.06 48.87
N LEU A 334 -37.43 2.35 49.81
CA LEU A 334 -38.10 1.39 50.68
C LEU A 334 -39.56 1.25 50.22
N ASN A 335 -39.96 0.03 49.84
CA ASN A 335 -41.29 -0.32 49.34
C ASN A 335 -41.81 0.47 48.11
N GLY A 336 -40.98 1.34 47.51
CA GLY A 336 -41.31 2.16 46.34
C GLY A 336 -41.08 3.65 46.58
N ASP A 337 -41.11 4.09 47.84
CA ASP A 337 -40.85 5.47 48.24
C ASP A 337 -39.37 5.68 48.58
N ALA A 338 -38.86 6.88 48.32
CA ALA A 338 -37.47 7.26 48.60
C ALA A 338 -37.34 7.81 50.03
N ASP A 339 -36.67 7.08 50.93
CA ASP A 339 -36.48 7.46 52.32
C ASP A 339 -35.05 7.95 52.61
N GLY A 340 -34.97 8.96 53.46
CA GLY A 340 -33.74 9.62 53.91
C GLY A 340 -32.87 10.22 52.79
N PHE A 341 -31.76 10.84 53.20
CA PHE A 341 -30.68 11.23 52.29
C PHE A 341 -29.31 10.90 52.90
N ILE A 342 -28.51 10.12 52.17
CA ILE A 342 -27.13 9.80 52.48
C ILE A 342 -26.24 10.75 51.67
N GLN A 343 -25.52 11.63 52.37
CA GLN A 343 -24.53 12.53 51.78
C GLN A 343 -23.23 11.77 51.51
N LEU A 344 -22.67 11.87 50.29
CA LEU A 344 -21.36 11.30 50.01
C LEU A 344 -20.23 12.12 50.65
N ILE A 345 -19.12 11.43 50.94
CA ILE A 345 -17.84 12.01 51.39
C ILE A 345 -16.65 11.63 50.48
N ARG A 346 -16.84 10.64 49.59
CA ARG A 346 -15.89 10.14 48.59
C ARG A 346 -16.67 9.46 47.45
N GLY A 347 -15.97 9.06 46.39
CA GLY A 347 -16.51 8.33 45.26
C GLY A 347 -17.13 9.20 44.16
N VAL A 348 -17.28 8.67 42.96
CA VAL A 348 -17.85 9.37 41.79
C VAL A 348 -19.06 8.60 41.24
N ARG A 349 -20.21 9.29 41.11
CA ARG A 349 -21.51 8.66 40.84
C ARG A 349 -21.46 7.73 39.61
N GLN A 350 -21.75 6.45 39.80
CA GLN A 350 -21.97 5.54 38.69
C GLN A 350 -23.14 6.03 37.81
N GLY A 351 -23.06 5.83 36.49
CA GLY A 351 -24.05 6.32 35.52
C GLY A 351 -24.00 7.83 35.20
N CYS A 352 -23.26 8.66 35.96
CA CYS A 352 -23.00 10.04 35.56
C CYS A 352 -21.99 10.09 34.41
N SER A 353 -22.22 10.96 33.41
CA SER A 353 -21.36 11.09 32.23
C SER A 353 -19.96 11.65 32.52
N LEU A 354 -19.77 12.36 33.65
CA LEU A 354 -18.49 12.94 34.05
C LEU A 354 -17.60 11.93 34.79
N SER A 355 -18.18 11.03 35.59
CA SER A 355 -17.45 10.11 36.48
C SER A 355 -16.39 9.24 35.78
N PRO A 356 -16.64 8.65 34.59
CA PRO A 356 -15.62 7.86 33.89
C PRO A 356 -14.38 8.67 33.52
N TYR A 357 -14.52 9.96 33.18
CA TYR A 357 -13.39 10.81 32.84
C TYR A 357 -12.57 11.17 34.09
N LEU A 358 -13.23 11.50 35.21
CA LEU A 358 -12.55 11.74 36.49
C LEU A 358 -11.81 10.49 36.98
N PHE A 359 -12.41 9.31 36.80
CA PHE A 359 -11.80 8.03 37.14
C PHE A 359 -10.57 7.72 36.27
N ILE A 360 -10.62 7.98 34.96
CA ILE A 360 -9.47 7.84 34.06
C ILE A 360 -8.35 8.83 34.41
N ILE A 361 -8.69 10.09 34.69
CA ILE A 361 -7.72 11.13 35.09
C ILE A 361 -7.03 10.76 36.42
N ALA A 362 -7.80 10.21 37.38
CA ALA A 362 -7.27 9.69 38.65
C ALA A 362 -6.28 8.53 38.47
N LEU A 363 -6.45 7.69 37.44
CA LEU A 363 -5.59 6.54 37.14
C LEU A 363 -4.39 6.85 36.23
N ASP A 364 -4.41 7.91 35.42
CA ASP A 364 -3.25 8.29 34.59
C ASP A 364 -2.02 8.63 35.45
N VAL A 365 -2.23 9.19 36.64
CA VAL A 365 -1.19 9.39 37.67
C VAL A 365 -0.62 8.05 38.16
N LEU A 366 -1.47 7.05 38.42
CA LEU A 366 -1.03 5.72 38.86
C LEU A 366 -0.13 5.06 37.80
N SER A 367 -0.54 5.12 36.52
CA SER A 367 0.25 4.62 35.40
C SER A 367 1.61 5.32 35.28
N ARG A 368 1.68 6.63 35.53
CA ARG A 368 2.94 7.42 35.50
C ARG A 368 3.87 7.07 36.66
N LEU A 369 3.34 6.82 37.85
CA LEU A 369 4.12 6.39 39.02
C LEU A 369 4.76 5.02 38.76
N LEU A 370 3.99 4.07 38.22
CA LEU A 370 4.49 2.75 37.80
C LEU A 370 5.61 2.84 36.76
N ASP A 371 5.43 3.64 35.71
CA ASP A 371 6.46 3.86 34.68
C ASP A 371 7.72 4.57 35.23
N PHE A 372 7.57 5.39 36.28
CA PHE A 372 8.68 6.07 36.96
C PHE A 372 9.47 5.12 37.87
N MET A 373 8.79 4.27 38.65
CA MET A 373 9.41 3.21 39.47
C MET A 373 10.22 2.25 38.57
N VAL A 374 9.74 1.97 37.35
CA VAL A 374 10.48 1.17 36.36
C VAL A 374 11.68 1.91 35.77
N GLN A 375 11.61 3.24 35.57
CA GLN A 375 12.76 4.04 35.15
C GLN A 375 13.86 4.11 36.22
N LYS A 376 13.50 4.09 37.51
CA LYS A 376 14.46 3.96 38.62
C LYS A 376 14.96 2.54 38.87
N GLY A 377 14.28 1.53 38.33
CA GLY A 377 14.59 0.11 38.57
C GLY A 377 14.05 -0.43 39.90
N GLU A 378 13.17 0.32 40.58
CA GLU A 378 12.48 -0.08 41.81
C GLU A 378 11.43 -1.18 41.54
N LEU A 379 10.75 -1.09 40.39
CA LEU A 379 9.81 -2.08 39.87
C LEU A 379 10.30 -2.68 38.54
N LYS A 380 10.29 -4.01 38.42
CA LYS A 380 10.85 -4.72 37.26
C LYS A 380 9.76 -5.35 36.38
N GLY A 381 9.28 -4.60 35.39
CA GLY A 381 8.22 -5.05 34.47
C GLY A 381 8.62 -6.17 33.49
N VAL A 382 7.62 -6.84 32.93
CA VAL A 382 7.78 -8.03 32.07
C VAL A 382 8.14 -7.63 30.63
N THR A 383 9.35 -7.98 30.19
CA THR A 383 9.84 -7.70 28.82
C THR A 383 9.77 -8.96 27.94
N ILE A 384 8.77 -9.03 27.05
CA ILE A 384 8.44 -10.25 26.29
C ILE A 384 9.50 -10.64 25.22
N ALA A 385 10.26 -9.67 24.71
CA ALA A 385 11.35 -9.88 23.75
C ALA A 385 12.32 -8.69 23.75
N ARG A 386 13.56 -8.88 23.27
CA ARG A 386 14.50 -7.76 23.07
C ARG A 386 13.91 -6.73 22.10
N GLY A 387 13.82 -5.47 22.51
CA GLY A 387 13.19 -4.40 21.72
C GLY A 387 11.65 -4.41 21.73
N ALA A 388 11.02 -5.22 22.57
CA ALA A 388 9.62 -5.00 22.95
C ALA A 388 9.55 -3.87 24.00
N PRO A 389 8.44 -3.12 24.09
CA PRO A 389 8.16 -2.35 25.30
C PRO A 389 8.05 -3.30 26.50
N THR A 390 8.56 -2.87 27.64
CA THR A 390 8.34 -3.51 28.94
C THR A 390 6.89 -3.33 29.34
N LEU A 391 6.24 -4.39 29.83
CA LEU A 391 4.87 -4.32 30.35
C LEU A 391 4.91 -4.20 31.87
N THR A 392 4.27 -3.14 32.36
CA THR A 392 4.19 -2.75 33.77
C THR A 392 2.77 -2.95 34.28
N THR A 393 1.79 -2.45 33.55
CA THR A 393 0.36 -2.63 33.80
C THR A 393 -0.48 -2.77 32.53
N LEU A 394 -1.63 -3.43 32.66
CA LEU A 394 -2.80 -3.20 31.81
C LEU A 394 -3.91 -2.60 32.69
N LEU A 395 -4.56 -1.56 32.18
CA LEU A 395 -5.63 -0.82 32.84
C LEU A 395 -6.85 -0.80 31.93
N TYR A 396 -8.02 -1.15 32.45
CA TYR A 396 -9.31 -0.92 31.79
C TYR A 396 -10.38 -0.64 32.84
N ALA A 397 -10.74 0.65 33.00
CA ALA A 397 -11.52 1.10 34.16
C ALA A 397 -10.91 0.53 35.45
N ASP A 398 -11.70 -0.18 36.26
CA ASP A 398 -11.30 -0.81 37.52
C ASP A 398 -10.57 -2.16 37.36
N ASP A 399 -10.56 -2.78 36.18
CA ASP A 399 -9.73 -3.95 35.88
C ASP A 399 -8.25 -3.52 35.71
N LEU A 400 -7.47 -3.60 36.80
CA LEU A 400 -6.02 -3.41 36.80
C LEU A 400 -5.28 -4.76 36.88
N LEU A 401 -4.33 -4.97 35.97
CA LEU A 401 -3.43 -6.13 35.97
C LEU A 401 -1.97 -5.65 36.00
N ILE A 402 -1.26 -5.91 37.09
CA ILE A 402 0.15 -5.53 37.31
C ILE A 402 1.09 -6.65 36.87
N PHE A 403 2.22 -6.30 36.25
CA PHE A 403 3.25 -7.21 35.76
C PHE A 403 4.61 -6.90 36.42
N GLY A 404 5.08 -7.78 37.30
CA GLY A 404 6.38 -7.66 37.99
C GLY A 404 7.18 -8.96 38.01
N GLU A 405 8.35 -8.94 38.65
CA GLU A 405 9.13 -10.15 38.94
C GLU A 405 8.61 -10.83 40.21
N ALA A 406 8.51 -12.16 40.19
CA ALA A 406 7.85 -12.95 41.24
C ALA A 406 8.54 -12.92 42.62
N SER A 407 9.67 -12.22 42.75
CA SER A 407 10.39 -11.96 44.00
C SER A 407 10.03 -10.62 44.66
N GLN A 408 9.08 -9.85 44.13
CA GLN A 408 8.59 -8.58 44.71
C GLN A 408 7.07 -8.57 45.06
N PRO A 409 6.43 -9.66 45.54
CA PRO A 409 4.97 -9.67 45.80
C PRO A 409 4.56 -8.71 46.92
N GLU A 410 5.33 -8.66 48.01
CA GLU A 410 5.06 -7.84 49.19
C GLU A 410 5.08 -6.35 48.84
N PHE A 411 6.13 -5.87 48.18
CA PHE A 411 6.25 -4.47 47.75
C PHE A 411 5.11 -4.00 46.82
N ILE A 412 4.60 -4.88 45.95
CA ILE A 412 3.45 -4.58 45.08
C ILE A 412 2.13 -4.65 45.88
N THR A 413 2.08 -5.39 46.98
CA THR A 413 0.90 -5.43 47.86
C THR A 413 0.87 -4.21 48.79
N ASP A 414 2.01 -3.82 49.37
CA ASP A 414 2.12 -2.68 50.29
C ASP A 414 1.90 -1.34 49.58
N ALA A 415 2.57 -1.11 48.44
CA ALA A 415 2.44 0.13 47.69
C ALA A 415 1.05 0.33 47.04
N PHE A 416 0.24 -0.74 46.97
CA PHE A 416 -1.09 -0.73 46.34
C PHE A 416 -2.19 -1.30 47.26
N ALA A 417 -1.99 -1.27 48.59
CA ALA A 417 -2.85 -1.90 49.59
C ALA A 417 -4.34 -1.44 49.59
N ALA A 418 -4.68 -0.39 48.84
CA ALA A 418 -6.05 0.06 48.59
C ALA A 418 -6.78 -0.68 47.44
N LEU A 419 -6.08 -1.54 46.69
CA LEU A 419 -6.61 -2.25 45.52
C LEU A 419 -6.63 -3.78 45.75
N PRO A 420 -7.77 -4.45 45.55
CA PRO A 420 -7.88 -5.89 45.79
C PRO A 420 -7.21 -6.70 44.67
N VAL A 421 -6.07 -7.33 44.98
CA VAL A 421 -5.37 -8.23 44.05
C VAL A 421 -6.13 -9.56 43.94
N THR A 422 -6.37 -10.04 42.72
CA THR A 422 -6.91 -11.39 42.47
C THR A 422 -6.00 -12.17 41.53
N ASN A 423 -5.97 -13.50 41.70
CA ASN A 423 -5.21 -14.43 40.85
C ASN A 423 -6.14 -15.11 39.83
N ASP A 424 -7.04 -14.34 39.20
CA ASP A 424 -7.98 -14.86 38.20
C ASP A 424 -7.31 -14.98 36.82
N ASP A 425 -7.35 -16.18 36.23
CA ASP A 425 -6.92 -16.45 34.85
C ASP A 425 -7.81 -15.78 33.78
N ILE A 426 -8.65 -14.80 34.12
CA ILE A 426 -9.63 -14.15 33.24
C ILE A 426 -9.51 -12.62 33.35
N TYR A 427 -9.11 -11.96 32.26
CA TYR A 427 -9.07 -10.50 32.16
C TYR A 427 -10.07 -10.01 31.11
N LEU A 428 -10.90 -9.01 31.45
CA LEU A 428 -12.00 -8.50 30.61
C LEU A 428 -12.88 -9.62 30.02
N GLY A 429 -13.17 -10.65 30.82
CA GLY A 429 -13.97 -11.80 30.39
C GLY A 429 -13.33 -12.69 29.31
N THR A 430 -12.02 -12.57 29.06
CA THR A 430 -11.23 -13.46 28.20
C THR A 430 -10.25 -14.27 29.05
N PRO A 431 -10.24 -15.63 28.96
CA PRO A 431 -9.25 -16.44 29.65
C PRO A 431 -7.84 -16.20 29.10
N ILE A 432 -6.91 -15.85 30.00
CA ILE A 432 -5.51 -15.55 29.68
C ILE A 432 -4.83 -16.83 29.21
N GLY A 433 -4.14 -16.75 28.06
CA GLY A 433 -3.35 -17.88 27.54
C GLY A 433 -4.12 -19.04 26.91
N ALA A 434 -5.47 -18.98 26.83
CA ALA A 434 -6.30 -20.04 26.26
C ALA A 434 -5.84 -20.52 24.86
N ASN A 435 -5.70 -21.84 24.70
CA ASN A 435 -4.91 -22.46 23.64
C ASN A 435 -5.36 -23.91 23.29
N ARG A 436 -6.15 -24.57 24.16
CA ARG A 436 -6.74 -25.91 24.00
C ARG A 436 -8.28 -25.82 23.99
N PRO A 437 -9.01 -26.85 23.52
CA PRO A 437 -10.48 -26.82 23.51
C PRO A 437 -11.14 -26.72 24.91
N GLY A 438 -10.55 -27.30 25.96
CA GLY A 438 -11.12 -27.28 27.31
C GLY A 438 -11.24 -25.87 27.90
N ASP A 439 -10.25 -25.02 27.59
CA ASP A 439 -10.11 -23.62 28.05
C ASP A 439 -11.31 -22.72 27.65
N PHE A 440 -12.19 -23.19 26.77
CA PHE A 440 -13.37 -22.47 26.29
C PHE A 440 -14.69 -22.89 26.98
N GLY A 441 -14.66 -23.70 28.04
CA GLY A 441 -15.83 -24.04 28.86
C GLY A 441 -16.68 -22.82 29.24
N PRO A 442 -16.11 -21.79 29.92
CA PRO A 442 -16.84 -20.60 30.32
C PRO A 442 -17.50 -19.82 29.16
N LEU A 443 -16.97 -19.92 27.93
CA LEU A 443 -17.62 -19.35 26.74
C LEU A 443 -18.88 -20.13 26.36
N LEU A 444 -18.82 -21.47 26.41
CA LEU A 444 -19.94 -22.35 26.11
C LEU A 444 -21.06 -22.19 27.15
N ASP A 445 -20.70 -22.08 28.43
CA ASP A 445 -21.64 -21.89 29.54
C ASP A 445 -22.30 -20.50 29.47
N LYS A 446 -21.54 -19.47 29.09
CA LYS A 446 -22.04 -18.11 28.83
C LYS A 446 -22.95 -18.05 27.60
N ILE A 447 -22.73 -18.89 26.59
CA ILE A 447 -23.65 -19.03 25.44
C ILE A 447 -24.93 -19.75 25.88
N ASP A 448 -24.83 -20.84 26.65
CA ASP A 448 -26.01 -21.55 27.15
C ASP A 448 -26.86 -20.67 28.07
N SER A 449 -26.26 -19.94 29.02
CA SER A 449 -27.00 -19.03 29.92
C SER A 449 -27.74 -17.92 29.17
N LYS A 450 -27.26 -17.52 27.97
CA LYS A 450 -27.94 -16.59 27.08
C LYS A 450 -28.95 -17.23 26.13
N LEU A 451 -28.91 -18.54 25.89
CA LEU A 451 -29.87 -19.25 25.03
C LEU A 451 -31.02 -19.93 25.80
N GLN A 452 -30.76 -20.45 27.01
CA GLN A 452 -31.73 -21.24 27.79
C GLN A 452 -33.01 -20.48 28.15
N PRO A 453 -33.00 -19.18 28.55
CA PRO A 453 -34.24 -18.44 28.80
C PRO A 453 -35.14 -18.39 27.55
N TRP A 454 -34.56 -18.11 26.39
CA TRP A 454 -35.28 -17.99 25.12
C TRP A 454 -35.79 -19.32 24.55
N LYS A 455 -35.38 -20.48 25.09
CA LYS A 455 -36.01 -21.77 24.74
C LYS A 455 -37.41 -21.92 25.34
N ARG A 456 -37.66 -21.32 26.50
CA ARG A 456 -38.96 -21.38 27.21
C ARG A 456 -40.01 -20.43 26.63
N HIS A 457 -39.59 -19.50 25.76
CA HIS A 457 -40.49 -18.61 25.03
C HIS A 457 -40.75 -19.18 23.62
N TYR A 458 -42.02 -19.20 23.19
CA TYR A 458 -42.47 -19.69 21.88
C TYR A 458 -42.09 -18.74 20.72
N LEU A 459 -40.78 -18.53 20.54
CA LEU A 459 -40.23 -17.63 19.53
C LEU A 459 -40.30 -18.24 18.13
N SER A 460 -40.79 -17.44 17.18
CA SER A 460 -40.70 -17.75 15.76
C SER A 460 -39.24 -17.90 15.31
N GLN A 461 -38.99 -18.66 14.24
CA GLN A 461 -37.64 -18.81 13.68
C GLN A 461 -37.01 -17.46 13.31
N ALA A 462 -37.82 -16.48 12.87
CA ALA A 462 -37.37 -15.10 12.65
C ALA A 462 -36.86 -14.44 13.95
N GLY A 463 -37.61 -14.53 15.05
CA GLY A 463 -37.17 -14.02 16.36
C GLY A 463 -35.89 -14.70 16.87
N LYS A 464 -35.77 -16.01 16.68
CA LYS A 464 -34.55 -16.77 17.02
C LYS A 464 -33.33 -16.30 16.21
N ILE A 465 -33.48 -16.01 14.92
CA ILE A 465 -32.41 -15.44 14.08
C ILE A 465 -31.98 -14.05 14.60
N VAL A 466 -32.93 -13.21 15.03
CA VAL A 466 -32.64 -11.89 15.60
C VAL A 466 -31.83 -12.01 16.90
N LEU A 467 -32.22 -12.92 17.82
CA LEU A 467 -31.49 -13.15 19.07
C LEU A 467 -30.07 -13.68 18.85
N ILE A 468 -29.87 -14.61 17.91
CA ILE A 468 -28.52 -15.10 17.59
C ILE A 468 -27.63 -13.94 17.12
N LYS A 469 -28.15 -13.06 16.25
CA LYS A 469 -27.39 -11.91 15.71
C LYS A 469 -27.16 -10.77 16.69
N SER A 470 -28.08 -10.54 17.63
CA SER A 470 -28.02 -9.44 18.60
C SER A 470 -27.36 -9.81 19.93
N VAL A 471 -27.38 -11.08 20.33
CA VAL A 471 -26.84 -11.53 21.63
C VAL A 471 -25.62 -12.42 21.47
N ILE A 472 -25.64 -13.41 20.57
CA ILE A 472 -24.57 -14.42 20.47
C ILE A 472 -23.44 -13.99 19.52
N GLU A 473 -23.76 -13.45 18.33
CA GLU A 473 -22.74 -12.98 17.39
C GLU A 473 -21.81 -11.88 17.96
N PRO A 474 -22.27 -10.93 18.81
CA PRO A 474 -21.38 -9.97 19.48
C PRO A 474 -20.48 -10.60 20.55
N LEU A 475 -20.99 -11.59 21.31
CA LEU A 475 -20.18 -12.35 22.27
C LEU A 475 -19.07 -13.14 21.55
N LEU A 476 -19.39 -13.75 20.41
CA LEU A 476 -18.43 -14.45 19.57
C LEU A 476 -17.42 -13.49 18.90
N LEU A 477 -17.88 -12.32 18.42
CA LEU A 477 -17.03 -11.28 17.85
C LEU A 477 -15.91 -10.87 18.81
N TYR A 478 -16.24 -10.68 20.08
CA TYR A 478 -15.27 -10.33 21.12
C TYR A 478 -14.22 -11.43 21.28
N THR A 479 -14.63 -12.65 21.63
CA THR A 479 -13.70 -13.76 21.92
C THR A 479 -12.88 -14.21 20.70
N MET A 480 -13.46 -14.20 19.50
CA MET A 480 -12.74 -14.51 18.24
C MET A 480 -11.77 -13.38 17.82
N SER A 481 -11.89 -12.17 18.38
CA SER A 481 -10.94 -11.07 18.11
C SER A 481 -9.69 -11.13 18.99
N THR A 482 -9.79 -11.74 20.18
CA THR A 482 -8.68 -11.92 21.13
C THR A 482 -8.04 -13.30 21.04
N THR A 483 -8.81 -14.34 20.71
CA THR A 483 -8.36 -15.75 20.71
C THR A 483 -8.80 -16.50 19.46
N ALA A 484 -7.94 -17.42 18.99
CA ALA A 484 -8.23 -18.26 17.84
C ALA A 484 -9.07 -19.49 18.24
N LEU A 485 -10.40 -19.41 18.07
CA LEU A 485 -11.28 -20.52 18.45
C LEU A 485 -10.95 -21.82 17.69
N PRO A 486 -10.76 -22.97 18.37
CA PRO A 486 -10.57 -24.26 17.72
C PRO A 486 -11.78 -24.69 16.90
N ALA A 487 -11.55 -25.39 15.78
CA ALA A 487 -12.62 -25.90 14.92
C ALA A 487 -13.59 -26.87 15.64
N SER A 488 -13.13 -27.56 16.69
CA SER A 488 -14.01 -28.35 17.56
C SER A 488 -15.01 -27.47 18.33
N ILE A 489 -14.53 -26.39 18.93
CA ILE A 489 -15.35 -25.43 19.69
C ILE A 489 -16.32 -24.68 18.78
N ILE A 490 -15.89 -24.30 17.57
CA ILE A 490 -16.79 -23.75 16.55
C ILE A 490 -17.95 -24.72 16.25
N ARG A 491 -17.66 -26.00 16.00
CA ARG A 491 -18.71 -27.01 15.75
C ARG A 491 -19.64 -27.21 16.96
N THR A 492 -19.13 -27.15 18.19
CA THR A 492 -19.96 -27.20 19.40
C THR A 492 -20.90 -26.00 19.50
N ILE A 493 -20.41 -24.79 19.22
CA ILE A 493 -21.22 -23.56 19.20
C ILE A 493 -22.27 -23.63 18.09
N GLU A 494 -21.91 -24.03 16.88
CA GLU A 494 -22.87 -24.24 15.78
C GLU A 494 -23.90 -25.32 16.11
N GLY A 495 -23.53 -26.37 16.85
CA GLY A 495 -24.45 -27.39 17.37
C GLY A 495 -25.47 -26.79 18.33
N LYS A 496 -25.04 -25.98 19.31
CA LYS A 496 -25.91 -25.26 20.25
C LYS A 496 -26.86 -24.30 19.53
N LEU A 497 -26.35 -23.50 18.58
CA LEU A 497 -27.13 -22.57 17.77
C LEU A 497 -28.17 -23.29 16.89
N ARG A 498 -27.78 -24.41 16.26
CA ARG A 498 -28.65 -25.25 15.43
C ARG A 498 -29.75 -25.91 16.25
N SER A 499 -29.41 -26.43 17.43
CA SER A 499 -30.38 -26.95 18.40
C SER A 499 -31.40 -25.87 18.76
N PHE A 500 -30.94 -24.70 19.22
CA PHE A 500 -31.82 -23.58 19.58
C PHE A 500 -32.73 -23.12 18.43
N PHE A 501 -32.21 -23.04 17.20
CA PHE A 501 -32.97 -22.61 16.03
C PHE A 501 -34.09 -23.58 15.61
N TRP A 502 -33.88 -24.89 15.73
CA TRP A 502 -34.86 -25.93 15.36
C TRP A 502 -35.78 -26.36 16.51
N ASP A 503 -35.44 -26.01 17.76
CA ASP A 503 -36.27 -26.19 18.96
C ASP A 503 -37.65 -25.50 18.80
N LYS A 504 -38.71 -26.12 19.33
CA LYS A 504 -40.09 -25.59 19.36
C LYS A 504 -40.77 -25.70 20.74
N GLY A 505 -40.05 -26.13 21.78
CA GLY A 505 -40.60 -26.44 23.09
C GLY A 505 -40.69 -27.95 23.36
N ASP A 506 -41.14 -28.73 22.37
CA ASP A 506 -41.30 -30.20 22.47
C ASP A 506 -39.97 -30.99 22.36
N GLY A 507 -38.82 -30.35 22.61
CA GLY A 507 -37.50 -30.95 22.45
C GLY A 507 -36.91 -30.87 21.03
N ALA A 508 -35.78 -31.55 20.85
CA ALA A 508 -34.94 -31.41 19.65
C ALA A 508 -35.47 -32.25 18.47
N ARG A 509 -36.02 -31.59 17.45
CA ARG A 509 -36.41 -32.23 16.17
C ARG A 509 -35.23 -32.25 15.18
N MET A 510 -35.28 -33.19 14.22
CA MET A 510 -34.31 -33.35 13.14
C MET A 510 -34.17 -32.04 12.31
N PRO A 511 -32.96 -31.49 12.11
CA PRO A 511 -32.74 -30.34 11.23
C PRO A 511 -33.12 -30.66 9.77
N LEU A 512 -34.15 -29.99 9.24
CA LEU A 512 -34.64 -30.23 7.87
C LEU A 512 -33.75 -29.61 6.78
N VAL A 513 -32.88 -28.67 7.13
CA VAL A 513 -31.98 -27.97 6.21
C VAL A 513 -30.57 -27.93 6.80
N ALA A 514 -29.57 -28.21 5.95
CA ALA A 514 -28.16 -28.17 6.32
C ALA A 514 -27.75 -26.77 6.85
N TRP A 515 -26.94 -26.75 7.91
CA TRP A 515 -26.49 -25.50 8.55
C TRP A 515 -25.67 -24.61 7.61
N SER A 516 -24.92 -25.23 6.68
CA SER A 516 -24.18 -24.56 5.59
C SER A 516 -25.07 -23.92 4.51
N SER A 517 -26.37 -24.24 4.46
CA SER A 517 -27.36 -23.50 3.65
C SER A 517 -28.01 -22.38 4.46
N ILE A 518 -28.26 -22.60 5.76
CA ILE A 518 -28.80 -21.58 6.68
C ILE A 518 -27.86 -20.38 6.84
N THR A 519 -26.54 -20.63 6.87
CA THR A 519 -25.48 -19.62 7.06
C THR A 519 -25.08 -18.86 5.79
N LYS A 520 -25.67 -19.18 4.63
CA LYS A 520 -25.52 -18.38 3.41
C LYS A 520 -26.14 -16.99 3.58
N SER A 521 -25.68 -16.03 2.79
CA SER A 521 -26.29 -14.71 2.69
C SER A 521 -27.72 -14.81 2.09
N LYS A 522 -28.55 -13.78 2.31
CA LYS A 522 -29.95 -13.79 1.83
C LYS A 522 -30.04 -13.82 0.30
N ASP A 523 -29.13 -13.11 -0.36
CA ASP A 523 -28.86 -13.12 -1.80
C ASP A 523 -28.43 -14.51 -2.34
N GLN A 524 -27.98 -15.43 -1.48
CA GLN A 524 -27.66 -16.82 -1.80
C GLN A 524 -28.72 -17.81 -1.28
N GLY A 525 -29.91 -17.34 -0.91
CA GLY A 525 -31.02 -18.16 -0.39
C GLY A 525 -30.88 -18.61 1.07
N GLY A 526 -29.90 -18.08 1.82
CA GLY A 526 -29.72 -18.37 3.24
C GLY A 526 -30.42 -17.37 4.17
N LEU A 527 -30.28 -17.59 5.48
CA LEU A 527 -30.88 -16.74 6.52
C LEU A 527 -29.93 -15.63 7.01
N GLY A 528 -28.70 -15.59 6.48
CA GLY A 528 -27.66 -14.62 6.79
C GLY A 528 -27.21 -14.67 8.25
N LEU A 529 -27.33 -15.81 8.92
CA LEU A 529 -26.56 -16.12 10.13
C LEU A 529 -25.11 -16.36 9.72
N LYS A 530 -24.12 -16.00 10.55
CA LYS A 530 -22.72 -16.21 10.16
C LYS A 530 -22.31 -17.69 10.18
N ASP A 531 -21.61 -18.11 9.13
CA ASP A 531 -20.65 -19.21 9.19
C ASP A 531 -19.56 -18.81 10.19
N LEU A 532 -19.42 -19.56 11.27
CA LEU A 532 -18.52 -19.20 12.37
C LEU A 532 -17.05 -19.52 12.06
N THR A 533 -16.78 -20.38 11.07
CA THR A 533 -15.43 -20.67 10.59
C THR A 533 -14.92 -19.49 9.74
N ALA A 534 -15.73 -19.00 8.80
CA ALA A 534 -15.44 -17.82 7.99
C ALA A 534 -15.36 -16.55 8.87
N PHE A 535 -16.23 -16.40 9.87
CA PHE A 535 -16.20 -15.24 10.77
C PHE A 535 -14.93 -15.21 11.64
N ASN A 536 -14.57 -16.34 12.27
CA ASN A 536 -13.31 -16.49 13.02
C ASN A 536 -12.10 -16.22 12.11
N LYS A 537 -12.10 -16.74 10.88
CA LYS A 537 -11.03 -16.50 9.89
C LYS A 537 -10.92 -15.01 9.50
N SER A 538 -12.04 -14.31 9.33
CA SER A 538 -12.07 -12.89 8.99
C SER A 538 -11.53 -11.98 10.10
N LEU A 539 -11.71 -12.38 11.37
CA LEU A 539 -11.12 -11.68 12.51
C LEU A 539 -9.60 -11.88 12.58
N HIS A 540 -9.09 -13.05 12.21
CA HIS A 540 -7.66 -13.25 11.98
C HIS A 540 -7.12 -12.41 10.80
N MET A 541 -7.87 -12.26 9.71
CA MET A 541 -7.51 -11.38 8.60
C MET A 541 -7.43 -9.90 9.04
N LYS A 542 -8.36 -9.44 9.90
CA LYS A 542 -8.30 -8.09 10.51
C LYS A 542 -7.04 -7.89 11.36
N ALA A 543 -6.68 -8.87 12.19
CA ALA A 543 -5.47 -8.81 12.99
C ALA A 543 -4.20 -8.87 12.12
N MET A 544 -4.19 -9.68 11.06
CA MET A 544 -3.10 -9.69 10.07
C MET A 544 -2.97 -8.34 9.35
N TRP A 545 -4.07 -7.70 8.96
CA TRP A 545 -4.06 -6.35 8.39
C TRP A 545 -3.39 -5.34 9.33
N ALA A 546 -3.70 -5.36 10.63
CA ALA A 546 -3.09 -4.45 11.61
C ALA A 546 -1.56 -4.64 11.74
N ILE A 547 -1.07 -5.88 11.57
CA ILE A 547 0.37 -6.18 11.55
C ILE A 547 1.03 -5.64 10.27
N ILE A 548 0.46 -5.93 9.09
CA ILE A 548 1.04 -5.55 7.78
C ILE A 548 0.98 -4.03 7.56
N SER A 549 -0.15 -3.38 7.88
CA SER A 549 -0.30 -1.91 7.86
C SER A 549 0.54 -1.18 8.92
N LYS A 550 1.38 -1.91 9.67
CA LYS A 550 2.29 -1.43 10.71
C LYS A 550 1.62 -0.59 11.81
N SER A 551 0.35 -0.85 12.14
CA SER A 551 -0.42 -0.12 13.17
C SER A 551 0.38 0.15 14.46
N SER A 552 0.15 1.32 15.04
CA SER A 552 0.78 1.82 16.27
C SER A 552 0.28 1.14 17.55
N ALA A 553 -0.75 0.30 17.49
CA ALA A 553 -1.29 -0.40 18.65
C ALA A 553 -0.22 -1.28 19.34
N THR A 554 -0.10 -1.17 20.67
CA THR A 554 0.95 -1.80 21.49
C THR A 554 1.11 -3.30 21.23
N TRP A 555 0.00 -4.03 21.05
CA TRP A 555 0.02 -5.47 20.76
C TRP A 555 0.71 -5.81 19.43
N VAL A 556 0.63 -4.92 18.42
CA VAL A 556 1.34 -5.09 17.14
C VAL A 556 2.84 -4.91 17.34
N SER A 557 3.26 -3.96 18.17
CA SER A 557 4.67 -3.77 18.54
C SER A 557 5.23 -4.99 19.32
N LEU A 558 4.47 -5.53 20.27
CA LEU A 558 4.81 -6.76 20.98
C LEU A 558 4.95 -7.97 20.02
N VAL A 559 3.99 -8.15 19.10
CA VAL A 559 4.03 -9.21 18.08
C VAL A 559 5.23 -9.05 17.14
N LYS A 560 5.52 -7.82 16.68
CA LYS A 560 6.69 -7.50 15.85
C LYS A 560 7.99 -7.87 16.57
N ALA A 561 8.18 -7.45 17.83
CA ALA A 561 9.39 -7.77 18.59
C ALA A 561 9.55 -9.27 18.87
N LYS A 562 8.45 -9.95 19.26
CA LYS A 562 8.46 -11.38 19.62
C LYS A 562 8.67 -12.32 18.43
N TYR A 563 8.04 -12.03 17.29
CA TYR A 563 8.01 -12.96 16.14
C TYR A 563 8.68 -12.45 14.87
N LEU A 564 8.81 -11.14 14.66
CA LEU A 564 9.29 -10.53 13.41
C LEU A 564 10.65 -9.80 13.54
N SER A 565 11.32 -9.92 14.70
CA SER A 565 12.63 -9.29 14.95
C SER A 565 13.76 -9.79 14.04
N ARG A 566 13.62 -10.98 13.44
CA ARG A 566 14.61 -11.56 12.51
C ARG A 566 14.16 -11.60 11.05
N ALA A 567 12.86 -11.63 10.76
CA ALA A 567 12.30 -11.80 9.41
C ALA A 567 10.94 -11.09 9.30
N ASN A 568 10.56 -10.67 8.09
CA ASN A 568 9.23 -10.10 7.84
C ASN A 568 8.13 -11.18 7.92
N ILE A 569 6.86 -10.75 7.96
CA ILE A 569 5.70 -11.65 8.11
C ILE A 569 5.64 -12.70 7.00
N TRP A 570 6.09 -12.38 5.80
CA TRP A 570 6.10 -13.25 4.62
C TRP A 570 7.17 -14.35 4.67
N GLN A 571 8.27 -14.11 5.37
CA GLN A 571 9.43 -15.00 5.48
C GLN A 571 9.48 -15.78 6.80
N THR A 572 8.81 -15.31 7.86
CA THR A 572 8.82 -16.00 9.15
C THR A 572 8.19 -17.39 9.06
N GLN A 573 8.78 -18.35 9.77
CA GLN A 573 8.26 -19.71 9.91
C GLN A 573 7.59 -19.92 11.27
N ARG A 574 6.89 -21.04 11.43
CA ARG A 574 6.23 -21.43 12.69
C ARG A 574 7.28 -21.96 13.67
N THR A 575 7.44 -21.29 14.81
CA THR A 575 8.27 -21.80 15.92
C THR A 575 7.55 -22.92 16.70
N ARG A 576 8.30 -23.79 17.38
CA ARG A 576 7.70 -24.82 18.26
C ARG A 576 6.95 -24.20 19.46
N ARG A 577 7.43 -23.08 20.00
CA ARG A 577 6.79 -22.32 21.10
C ARG A 577 6.08 -21.07 20.55
N CYS A 578 4.82 -21.20 20.12
CA CYS A 578 3.97 -20.08 19.70
C CYS A 578 2.49 -20.24 20.10
N THR A 579 1.79 -19.12 20.27
CA THR A 579 0.38 -19.06 20.73
C THR A 579 -0.60 -19.57 19.69
N ALA A 580 -1.82 -19.93 20.10
CA ALA A 580 -2.92 -20.25 19.17
C ALA A 580 -3.16 -19.14 18.15
N LEU A 581 -3.23 -17.88 18.60
CA LEU A 581 -3.43 -16.72 17.74
C LEU A 581 -2.33 -16.59 16.68
N TRP A 582 -1.05 -16.73 17.05
CA TRP A 582 0.05 -16.67 16.07
C TRP A 582 -0.02 -17.80 15.03
N ARG A 583 -0.42 -19.00 15.44
CA ARG A 583 -0.63 -20.14 14.52
C ARG A 583 -1.78 -19.87 13.55
N ALA A 584 -2.87 -19.28 14.01
CA ALA A 584 -4.01 -18.91 13.16
C ALA A 584 -3.68 -17.75 12.20
N LEU A 585 -2.95 -16.74 12.67
CA LEU A 585 -2.44 -15.64 11.84
C LEU A 585 -1.57 -16.17 10.69
N LEU A 586 -0.57 -17.02 10.96
CA LEU A 586 0.22 -17.64 9.90
C LEU A 586 -0.63 -18.48 8.95
N GLY A 587 -1.70 -19.13 9.45
CA GLY A 587 -2.66 -19.90 8.65
C GLY A 587 -3.54 -19.08 7.70
N VAL A 588 -3.64 -17.76 7.87
CA VAL A 588 -4.33 -16.86 6.92
C VAL A 588 -3.37 -16.03 6.04
N ARG A 589 -2.05 -16.18 6.21
CA ARG A 589 -1.06 -15.27 5.62
C ARG A 589 -1.09 -15.20 4.09
N GLU A 590 -1.05 -16.33 3.39
CA GLU A 590 -0.98 -16.29 1.91
C GLU A 590 -2.31 -15.76 1.32
N MET A 591 -3.44 -16.20 1.86
CA MET A 591 -4.76 -15.64 1.55
C MET A 591 -4.84 -14.12 1.78
N MET A 592 -4.11 -13.60 2.78
CA MET A 592 -3.96 -12.15 2.98
C MET A 592 -3.06 -11.50 1.92
N ARG A 593 -1.97 -12.15 1.52
CA ARG A 593 -1.06 -11.69 0.44
C ARG A 593 -1.81 -11.49 -0.87
N ASP A 594 -2.65 -12.45 -1.23
CA ASP A 594 -3.40 -12.48 -2.50
C ASP A 594 -4.49 -11.39 -2.58
N ASN A 595 -4.88 -10.81 -1.44
CA ASN A 595 -5.99 -9.85 -1.32
C ASN A 595 -5.55 -8.46 -0.84
N ILE A 596 -4.25 -8.14 -0.88
CA ILE A 596 -3.73 -6.80 -0.60
C ILE A 596 -2.78 -6.32 -1.69
N LYS A 597 -2.69 -5.00 -1.82
CA LYS A 597 -1.67 -4.30 -2.62
C LYS A 597 -1.14 -3.10 -1.85
N TRP A 598 0.16 -2.84 -1.91
CA TRP A 598 0.70 -1.56 -1.47
C TRP A 598 0.59 -0.52 -2.58
N GLN A 599 -0.03 0.62 -2.28
CA GLN A 599 0.08 1.85 -3.05
C GLN A 599 1.24 2.66 -2.46
N ILE A 600 2.37 2.65 -3.16
CA ILE A 600 3.59 3.36 -2.74
C ILE A 600 3.37 4.88 -2.76
N GLY A 601 3.74 5.51 -1.65
CA GLY A 601 3.93 6.95 -1.48
C GLY A 601 5.43 7.20 -1.31
N ASN A 602 5.87 7.52 -0.10
CA ASN A 602 7.29 7.75 0.23
C ASN A 602 8.17 6.48 0.32
N GLY A 603 7.61 5.28 0.31
CA GLY A 603 8.34 4.01 0.32
C GLY A 603 8.88 3.55 1.68
N GLU A 604 8.57 4.24 2.78
CA GLU A 604 9.12 3.95 4.11
C GLU A 604 8.38 2.82 4.85
N LEU A 605 7.13 2.53 4.49
CA LEU A 605 6.37 1.44 5.11
C LEU A 605 6.47 0.14 4.31
N CYS A 606 6.56 0.20 2.98
CA CYS A 606 6.63 -1.02 2.18
C CYS A 606 8.04 -1.65 2.18
N GLY A 607 8.11 -2.95 2.46
CA GLY A 607 9.32 -3.74 2.26
C GLY A 607 9.58 -3.97 0.77
N ALA A 608 10.77 -3.60 0.29
CA ALA A 608 11.13 -3.78 -1.13
C ALA A 608 11.15 -5.26 -1.54
N LEU A 609 11.39 -6.19 -0.61
CA LEU A 609 11.45 -7.63 -0.89
C LEU A 609 10.35 -8.43 -0.15
N GLY A 610 9.42 -8.98 -0.93
CA GLY A 610 8.45 -9.99 -0.50
C GLY A 610 7.04 -9.48 -0.19
N GLU A 611 6.80 -8.19 -0.34
CA GLU A 611 5.48 -7.55 -0.16
C GLU A 611 4.81 -7.27 -1.51
N PRO A 612 3.47 -7.38 -1.62
CA PRO A 612 2.76 -7.19 -2.90
C PRO A 612 2.58 -5.70 -3.23
N TRP A 613 3.65 -5.03 -3.65
CA TRP A 613 3.61 -3.65 -4.16
C TRP A 613 3.53 -3.54 -5.68
N HIS A 614 3.57 -4.67 -6.40
CA HIS A 614 3.37 -4.74 -7.85
C HIS A 614 2.61 -6.01 -8.26
N ASP A 615 1.84 -5.95 -9.36
CA ASP A 615 0.98 -7.06 -9.81
C ASP A 615 1.77 -8.26 -10.37
N MET A 616 2.98 -8.01 -10.89
CA MET A 616 3.95 -9.04 -11.28
C MET A 616 5.05 -9.26 -10.22
N TRP A 617 4.83 -8.87 -8.97
CA TRP A 617 5.85 -8.96 -7.90
C TRP A 617 6.45 -10.38 -7.77
N SER A 618 5.63 -11.42 -7.96
CA SER A 618 6.02 -12.83 -7.94
C SER A 618 7.04 -13.24 -9.01
N HIS A 619 7.19 -12.47 -10.08
CA HIS A 619 8.10 -12.79 -11.20
C HIS A 619 9.51 -12.23 -11.02
N PHE A 620 9.69 -11.26 -10.13
CA PHE A 620 11.00 -10.64 -9.88
C PHE A 620 11.76 -11.39 -8.79
N GLN A 621 12.61 -12.33 -9.20
CA GLN A 621 13.53 -13.00 -8.27
C GLN A 621 14.63 -12.02 -7.85
N PRO A 622 14.84 -11.78 -6.54
CA PRO A 622 15.97 -11.00 -6.07
C PRO A 622 17.28 -11.77 -6.29
N GLN A 623 18.37 -11.06 -6.59
CA GLN A 623 19.70 -11.67 -6.66
C GLN A 623 20.09 -12.30 -5.31
N SER A 624 20.86 -13.38 -5.33
CA SER A 624 21.00 -14.32 -4.20
C SER A 624 21.68 -13.74 -2.94
N SER A 625 22.34 -12.59 -3.04
CA SER A 625 23.18 -11.96 -2.01
C SER A 625 22.50 -10.84 -1.21
N ILE A 626 21.25 -10.46 -1.51
CA ILE A 626 20.67 -9.18 -1.06
C ILE A 626 20.14 -9.20 0.39
N ASN A 627 20.31 -8.07 1.08
CA ASN A 627 19.71 -7.78 2.38
C ASN A 627 18.17 -7.79 2.34
N ARG A 628 17.56 -8.80 2.97
CA ARG A 628 16.10 -9.00 3.05
C ARG A 628 15.31 -7.94 3.84
N ARG A 629 15.99 -6.93 4.41
CA ARG A 629 15.36 -5.81 5.16
C ARG A 629 15.20 -4.53 4.32
N LEU A 630 15.59 -4.53 3.05
CA LEU A 630 15.47 -3.38 2.15
C LEU A 630 14.03 -2.84 2.09
N LEU A 631 13.86 -1.52 2.19
CA LEU A 631 12.58 -0.83 2.03
C LEU A 631 12.45 -0.22 0.63
N VAL A 632 11.23 0.08 0.19
CA VAL A 632 11.02 0.71 -1.13
C VAL A 632 11.72 2.07 -1.22
N VAL A 633 11.78 2.85 -0.12
CA VAL A 633 12.53 4.11 -0.03
C VAL A 633 14.03 3.95 -0.29
N ASP A 634 14.61 2.78 -0.05
CA ASP A 634 16.04 2.54 -0.32
C ASP A 634 16.32 2.42 -1.82
N LEU A 635 15.31 2.01 -2.61
CA LEU A 635 15.32 1.95 -4.07
C LEU A 635 14.98 3.30 -4.73
N LEU A 636 14.71 4.36 -3.97
CA LEU A 636 14.36 5.69 -4.49
C LEU A 636 15.52 6.68 -4.39
N ASN A 637 15.55 7.62 -5.35
CA ASN A 637 16.30 8.87 -5.26
C ASN A 637 15.47 9.88 -4.47
N ARG A 638 15.72 9.99 -3.16
CA ARG A 638 14.88 10.75 -2.21
C ARG A 638 14.56 12.18 -2.67
N ASP A 639 15.55 12.88 -3.20
CA ASP A 639 15.44 14.28 -3.65
C ASP A 639 14.66 14.47 -4.95
N ALA A 640 14.47 13.39 -5.73
CA ALA A 640 13.90 13.43 -7.07
C ALA A 640 12.53 12.73 -7.21
N GLY A 641 12.13 11.90 -6.23
CA GLY A 641 10.89 11.11 -6.31
C GLY A 641 10.92 9.98 -7.36
N THR A 642 12.10 9.70 -7.94
CA THR A 642 12.30 8.69 -9.00
C THR A 642 13.01 7.45 -8.47
N TRP A 643 12.84 6.30 -9.12
CA TRP A 643 13.64 5.10 -8.83
C TRP A 643 15.14 5.30 -9.08
N ASN A 644 15.95 4.74 -8.19
CA ASN A 644 17.38 4.58 -8.38
C ASN A 644 17.64 3.37 -9.28
N THR A 645 17.87 3.60 -10.58
CA THR A 645 18.02 2.52 -11.56
C THR A 645 19.21 1.60 -11.26
N THR A 646 20.30 2.11 -10.69
CA THR A 646 21.46 1.28 -10.28
C THR A 646 21.06 0.29 -9.19
N LYS A 647 20.52 0.78 -8.06
CA LYS A 647 20.05 -0.09 -6.97
C LYS A 647 18.95 -1.07 -7.41
N LEU A 648 18.10 -0.70 -8.38
CA LEU A 648 17.16 -1.65 -8.97
C LEU A 648 17.88 -2.80 -9.69
N ILE A 649 18.94 -2.50 -10.46
CA ILE A 649 19.75 -3.51 -11.17
C ILE A 649 20.58 -4.35 -10.18
N ASP A 650 21.00 -3.77 -9.04
CA ASP A 650 21.68 -4.51 -7.97
C ASP A 650 20.74 -5.46 -7.21
N VAL A 651 19.43 -5.15 -7.18
CA VAL A 651 18.42 -5.84 -6.35
C VAL A 651 17.55 -6.83 -7.13
N PHE A 652 17.32 -6.59 -8.41
CA PHE A 652 16.49 -7.42 -9.28
C PHE A 652 17.31 -7.97 -10.45
N ASP A 653 16.72 -8.86 -11.24
CA ASP A 653 17.26 -9.17 -12.56
C ASP A 653 17.16 -7.94 -13.48
N PHE A 654 17.92 -7.93 -14.57
CA PHE A 654 17.95 -6.78 -15.47
C PHE A 654 16.57 -6.42 -16.04
N HIS A 655 15.69 -7.41 -16.30
CA HIS A 655 14.34 -7.14 -16.80
C HIS A 655 13.42 -6.58 -15.72
N GLY A 656 13.47 -7.10 -14.48
CA GLY A 656 12.73 -6.55 -13.36
C GLY A 656 13.15 -5.11 -13.03
N ALA A 657 14.45 -4.85 -13.00
CA ALA A 657 15.01 -3.52 -12.76
C ALA A 657 14.59 -2.50 -13.84
N LEU A 658 14.71 -2.89 -15.11
CA LEU A 658 14.32 -2.09 -16.27
C LEU A 658 12.81 -1.85 -16.31
N PHE A 659 12.00 -2.89 -16.01
CA PHE A 659 10.56 -2.75 -15.91
C PHE A 659 10.17 -1.76 -14.81
N LEU A 660 10.69 -1.90 -13.59
CA LEU A 660 10.39 -1.00 -12.48
C LEU A 660 10.77 0.46 -12.79
N ALA A 661 11.89 0.69 -13.48
CA ALA A 661 12.32 2.03 -13.88
C ALA A 661 11.52 2.67 -15.04
N ILE A 662 10.80 1.91 -15.89
CA ILE A 662 10.12 2.43 -17.11
C ILE A 662 8.60 2.19 -17.17
N ALA A 663 8.09 1.13 -16.54
CA ALA A 663 6.64 1.00 -16.31
C ALA A 663 6.16 1.99 -15.25
N TYR A 664 7.02 2.30 -14.27
CA TYR A 664 6.71 3.10 -13.09
C TYR A 664 7.64 4.32 -12.87
N PRO A 665 8.06 5.07 -13.92
CA PRO A 665 8.99 6.21 -13.77
C PRO A 665 8.37 7.35 -12.96
N ASN A 666 7.04 7.37 -12.91
CA ASN A 666 6.22 8.20 -12.05
C ASN A 666 5.09 7.34 -11.44
N THR A 667 5.43 6.27 -10.70
CA THR A 667 4.60 6.00 -9.50
C THR A 667 4.53 7.31 -8.75
N PRO A 668 3.36 7.77 -8.28
CA PRO A 668 3.29 9.03 -7.55
C PRO A 668 3.89 8.86 -6.15
N VAL A 669 5.23 8.83 -6.10
CA VAL A 669 6.09 9.16 -4.96
C VAL A 669 5.88 10.66 -4.67
N ARG A 670 4.67 10.92 -4.23
CA ARG A 670 4.26 12.12 -3.54
C ARG A 670 5.05 12.10 -2.25
N ASN A 671 6.18 12.81 -2.21
CA ASN A 671 6.96 12.99 -0.97
C ASN A 671 6.09 13.59 0.14
N ASP A 672 4.95 14.22 -0.19
CA ASP A 672 3.87 14.65 0.72
C ASP A 672 3.01 13.51 1.32
N ARG A 673 3.19 12.24 0.92
CA ARG A 673 2.29 11.14 1.33
C ARG A 673 3.02 9.85 1.69
N GLN A 674 2.61 9.31 2.83
CA GLN A 674 2.99 7.99 3.31
C GLN A 674 2.41 6.88 2.42
N ASP A 675 3.11 5.74 2.36
CA ASP A 675 2.62 4.51 1.73
C ASP A 675 1.24 4.10 2.27
N ARG A 676 0.38 3.60 1.37
CA ARG A 676 -0.98 3.14 1.72
C ARG A 676 -1.17 1.66 1.37
N LEU A 677 -1.48 0.84 2.37
CA LEU A 677 -1.97 -0.52 2.13
C LEU A 677 -3.43 -0.48 1.62
N VAL A 678 -3.74 -1.31 0.63
CA VAL A 678 -5.04 -1.42 -0.04
C VAL A 678 -5.54 -2.86 0.05
N PHE A 679 -6.75 -3.07 0.56
CA PHE A 679 -7.44 -4.36 0.52
C PHE A 679 -8.24 -4.48 -0.78
N THR A 680 -7.92 -5.44 -1.64
CA THR A 680 -8.40 -5.47 -3.04
C THR A 680 -9.89 -5.79 -3.16
N ALA A 681 -10.46 -6.52 -2.20
CA ALA A 681 -11.88 -6.85 -2.15
C ALA A 681 -12.79 -5.71 -1.62
N ALA A 682 -12.23 -4.55 -1.25
CA ALA A 682 -12.99 -3.38 -0.79
C ALA A 682 -12.91 -2.21 -1.76
N ILE A 683 -14.06 -1.65 -2.15
CA ILE A 683 -14.18 -0.55 -3.14
C ILE A 683 -13.33 0.69 -2.75
N ASN A 684 -13.29 1.03 -1.46
CA ASN A 684 -12.51 2.16 -0.95
C ASN A 684 -11.06 1.78 -0.57
N GLY A 685 -10.66 0.52 -0.76
CA GLY A 685 -9.34 -0.01 -0.41
C GLY A 685 -9.08 -0.22 1.08
N GLN A 686 -10.05 -0.02 1.98
CA GLN A 686 -9.88 -0.25 3.41
C GLN A 686 -10.33 -1.67 3.79
N PHE A 687 -9.55 -2.38 4.60
CA PHE A 687 -9.97 -3.66 5.16
C PHE A 687 -11.21 -3.48 6.05
N THR A 688 -12.24 -4.28 5.82
CA THR A 688 -13.39 -4.42 6.73
C THR A 688 -13.75 -5.90 6.86
N ILE A 689 -14.15 -6.32 8.07
CA ILE A 689 -14.64 -7.68 8.33
C ILE A 689 -15.80 -8.02 7.36
N LYS A 690 -16.66 -7.06 7.00
CA LYS A 690 -17.75 -7.27 6.05
C LYS A 690 -17.24 -7.62 4.65
N ALA A 691 -16.30 -6.86 4.10
CA ALA A 691 -15.76 -7.11 2.76
C ALA A 691 -15.00 -8.45 2.69
N ASP A 692 -14.18 -8.72 3.71
CA ASP A 692 -13.40 -9.95 3.82
C ASP A 692 -14.29 -11.20 4.07
N TYR A 693 -15.30 -11.10 4.93
CA TYR A 693 -16.29 -12.17 5.10
C TYR A 693 -17.04 -12.47 3.80
N HIS A 694 -17.47 -11.44 3.04
CA HIS A 694 -18.10 -11.64 1.73
C HIS A 694 -17.14 -12.25 0.69
N LEU A 695 -15.84 -12.01 0.78
CA LEU A 695 -14.82 -12.68 -0.03
C LEU A 695 -14.73 -14.17 0.35
N LEU A 696 -14.70 -14.49 1.65
CA LEU A 696 -14.62 -15.86 2.17
C LEU A 696 -15.87 -16.71 1.90
N THR A 697 -17.06 -16.10 1.83
CA THR A 697 -18.34 -16.82 1.61
C THR A 697 -18.92 -16.64 0.20
N ARG A 698 -18.13 -16.20 -0.78
CA ARG A 698 -18.53 -16.23 -2.19
C ARG A 698 -18.23 -17.61 -2.80
N PRO A 699 -19.11 -18.16 -3.64
CA PRO A 699 -18.75 -19.28 -4.49
C PRO A 699 -17.53 -18.88 -5.34
N GLN A 700 -16.49 -19.71 -5.33
CA GLN A 700 -15.42 -19.56 -6.32
C GLN A 700 -16.03 -19.87 -7.69
N LEU A 701 -16.03 -18.88 -8.58
CA LEU A 701 -16.27 -19.14 -10.00
C LEU A 701 -15.11 -20.00 -10.49
N SER A 702 -15.37 -21.28 -10.71
CA SER A 702 -14.47 -22.16 -11.42
C SER A 702 -14.33 -21.63 -12.84
N LEU A 703 -13.24 -20.90 -13.11
CA LEU A 703 -12.77 -20.64 -14.45
C LEU A 703 -12.42 -22.00 -15.08
N SER A 704 -13.38 -22.59 -15.77
CA SER A 704 -13.17 -23.77 -16.59
C SER A 704 -12.06 -23.46 -17.60
N GLN A 705 -11.10 -24.37 -17.73
CA GLN A 705 -10.07 -24.27 -18.74
C GLN A 705 -10.72 -24.48 -20.11
N SER A 706 -11.12 -23.40 -20.76
CA SER A 706 -11.58 -23.41 -22.16
C SER A 706 -10.36 -23.52 -23.08
N SER A 707 -9.72 -24.68 -23.06
CA SER A 707 -8.64 -25.04 -23.99
C SER A 707 -9.22 -25.66 -25.25
N GLN A 708 -9.48 -24.81 -26.24
CA GLN A 708 -9.55 -25.13 -27.67
C GLN A 708 -8.85 -24.00 -28.43
#